data_AF-A0A257M6A3-F1
#
_entry.id   AF-A0A257M6A3-F1
#
_cell.length_a   1.000
_cell.length_b   1.000
_cell.length_c   1.000
_cell.angle_alpha   90.00
_cell.angle_beta   90.00
_cell.angle_gamma   90.00
#
_symmetry.space_group_name_H-M   'P 1'
#
loop_
_entity.id
_entity.type
_entity.pdbx_description
1 polymer ?
#
loop_
_entity_poly.entity_id
_entity_poly.type
_entity_poly.pdbx_seq_one_letter_code
_entity_poly.pdbx_strand_id
1 'polypeptide(L)'
;MLTKLPLVLFVALVATFPARADLASAALLKAAANSDAEKLVLALAEAPPDARDSKGQTALMLSAKAGSFECAKRLIWAGADPRLKDGSGKMALELLDPASPAYGPLSLLLRCHAFCRDNGRPGGKARIPNLALVNDMFVDYSHPNLAGAYVVNMAEMKGRKGVDDDRNGFIDDGYGWNLNNDEPVAAPMLCLDGSDETRSFLAEMITNYLKSNKGDVQMGNRLRNRYDNPLVRQVGLQNLLGVGIELNDHKYSEMFFEASHGTHVAGIIRRYSGNKAKLTCATIGMSVTPQGTILAKSSANYGDFVNAIIERYRAEAIAKGRRSSDYLRASGAGVANMSWGRQKAWFKETADRLKQIYKEAGADPASIDREYTGVISQRIAEFPLELMIANAATFALAFYENPDVFIVISAGNDHADNDTGLPSPQYLSRFFPNVITIASTNEQGNPSSFTNYGVRSVQLAAPGEDIRSTILGGLEAPMTGTSMAAPLVAGVAAGIRADHPKISAADLRRILEYSARRNSMLATIVSTSAWIDADAANRLAATWSGPTGSMLLAEVARDRRPGQDGPKITAPKAAAPPKLKIPLLAKGWRITSTGGYSGSWKVVMSKPSSYTDQCHFGVSEWPTKEINEAWAKGFRVTSIAGDVEGWNIVMSKGVPGGQRLLGLDFDQSQLAKLMGEGWRITTVGGWNSQWAFALGDQTGYGNQRYTQPTPMNDSRREWIKKRWDEGYRITSIAGDDSPESEDDGWLVVVSQTSGLTEQTFSGPGPWPTDWIATKQKEGFRITTIAGTPDRAIVVMSKGTKLGSQIVSDGGDFPGNWIKDRW
;
A
#
# COMPACT_ATOMS: atom_id res chain seq x y z
N MET A 1 10.50 -43.79 -50.69
CA MET A 1 11.31 -42.55 -50.65
C MET A 1 10.35 -41.37 -50.69
N LEU A 2 10.05 -40.75 -49.54
CA LEU A 2 9.53 -39.37 -49.34
C LEU A 2 8.92 -39.27 -47.93
N THR A 3 9.73 -39.56 -46.92
CA THR A 3 9.44 -39.29 -45.51
C THR A 3 10.74 -38.79 -44.89
N LYS A 4 11.06 -37.52 -45.15
CA LYS A 4 12.07 -36.68 -44.46
C LYS A 4 12.17 -35.34 -45.22
N LEU A 5 11.20 -34.46 -45.02
CA LEU A 5 11.45 -33.02 -45.04
C LEU A 5 11.27 -32.53 -43.59
N PRO A 6 12.21 -31.76 -43.02
CA PRO A 6 12.14 -31.41 -41.60
C PRO A 6 11.01 -30.40 -41.37
N LEU A 7 10.26 -30.62 -40.29
CA LEU A 7 9.26 -29.73 -39.68
C LEU A 7 9.75 -28.27 -39.55
N VAL A 8 11.07 -28.06 -39.55
CA VAL A 8 11.75 -26.76 -39.53
C VAL A 8 11.42 -25.89 -40.76
N LEU A 9 11.25 -26.45 -41.97
CA LEU A 9 10.88 -25.65 -43.14
C LEU A 9 9.39 -25.26 -43.13
N PHE A 10 8.53 -26.09 -42.52
CA PHE A 10 7.10 -25.79 -42.37
C PHE A 10 6.86 -24.74 -41.29
N VAL A 11 7.62 -24.79 -40.18
CA VAL A 11 7.59 -23.75 -39.14
C VAL A 11 8.24 -22.45 -39.63
N ALA A 12 9.29 -22.52 -40.46
CA ALA A 12 9.91 -21.32 -41.05
C ALA A 12 9.04 -20.66 -42.13
N LEU A 13 8.27 -21.41 -42.93
CA LEU A 13 7.30 -20.83 -43.87
C LEU A 13 6.07 -20.22 -43.16
N VAL A 14 5.65 -20.77 -42.02
CA VAL A 14 4.54 -20.22 -41.22
C VAL A 14 4.97 -18.97 -40.41
N ALA A 15 6.27 -18.76 -40.22
CA ALA A 15 6.84 -17.62 -39.49
C ALA A 15 6.96 -16.31 -40.32
N THR A 16 6.59 -16.30 -41.61
CA THR A 16 6.68 -15.12 -42.47
C THR A 16 5.34 -14.64 -43.03
N PHE A 17 4.22 -14.88 -42.33
CA PHE A 17 2.90 -14.43 -42.77
C PHE A 17 2.50 -13.08 -42.13
N PRO A 18 2.29 -12.01 -42.93
CA PRO A 18 1.59 -10.79 -42.50
C PRO A 18 0.26 -11.10 -41.80
N ALA A 19 -0.42 -12.17 -42.24
CA ALA A 19 -1.68 -12.64 -41.68
C ALA A 19 -1.62 -13.00 -40.18
N ARG A 20 -0.48 -13.44 -39.63
CA ARG A 20 -0.36 -13.78 -38.20
C ARG A 20 -0.25 -12.52 -37.33
N ALA A 21 0.52 -11.52 -37.78
CA ALA A 21 0.60 -10.23 -37.11
C ALA A 21 -0.73 -9.47 -37.17
N ASP A 22 -1.47 -9.59 -38.27
CA ASP A 22 -2.82 -9.02 -38.42
C ASP A 22 -3.84 -9.70 -37.50
N LEU A 23 -3.78 -11.04 -37.37
CA LEU A 23 -4.59 -11.80 -36.42
C LEU A 23 -4.28 -11.43 -34.96
N ALA A 24 -3.00 -11.30 -34.61
CA ALA A 24 -2.57 -10.89 -33.28
C ALA A 24 -3.01 -9.46 -32.96
N SER A 25 -2.91 -8.54 -33.93
CA SER A 25 -3.39 -7.16 -33.81
C SER A 25 -4.91 -7.09 -33.61
N ALA A 26 -5.67 -7.89 -34.36
CA ALA A 26 -7.10 -8.00 -34.17
C ALA A 26 -7.47 -8.58 -32.79
N ALA A 27 -6.73 -9.59 -32.32
CA ALA A 27 -6.90 -10.16 -30.98
C ALA A 27 -6.58 -9.15 -29.87
N LEU A 28 -5.52 -8.35 -30.05
CA LEU A 28 -5.12 -7.28 -29.14
C LEU A 28 -6.24 -6.23 -29.00
N LEU A 29 -6.73 -5.72 -30.12
CA LEU A 29 -7.82 -4.72 -30.17
C LEU A 29 -9.11 -5.26 -29.54
N LYS A 30 -9.46 -6.52 -29.83
CA LYS A 30 -10.64 -7.18 -29.25
C LYS A 30 -10.51 -7.38 -27.74
N ALA A 31 -9.34 -7.81 -27.26
CA ALA A 31 -9.08 -7.98 -25.83
C ALA A 31 -9.18 -6.63 -25.09
N ALA A 32 -8.61 -5.57 -25.67
CA ALA A 32 -8.70 -4.22 -25.12
C ALA A 32 -10.14 -3.69 -25.02
N ALA A 33 -10.96 -3.90 -26.07
CA ALA A 33 -12.37 -3.49 -26.08
C ALA A 33 -13.21 -4.26 -25.05
N ASN A 34 -12.87 -5.52 -24.79
CA ASN A 34 -13.57 -6.37 -23.84
C ASN A 34 -13.01 -6.29 -22.41
N SER A 35 -12.04 -5.42 -22.15
CA SER A 35 -11.32 -5.34 -20.86
C SER A 35 -10.63 -6.64 -20.42
N ASP A 36 -10.23 -7.50 -21.37
CA ASP A 36 -9.60 -8.79 -21.13
C ASP A 36 -8.07 -8.63 -21.07
N ALA A 37 -7.57 -8.26 -19.89
CA ALA A 37 -6.15 -7.97 -19.67
C ALA A 37 -5.23 -9.17 -19.93
N GLU A 38 -5.71 -10.40 -19.70
CA GLU A 38 -4.93 -11.63 -19.90
C GLU A 38 -4.72 -11.92 -21.37
N LYS A 39 -5.81 -11.95 -22.16
CA LYS A 39 -5.69 -12.12 -23.62
C LYS A 39 -4.92 -10.98 -24.27
N LEU A 40 -5.02 -9.77 -23.71
CA LEU A 40 -4.24 -8.61 -24.16
C LEU A 40 -2.74 -8.85 -24.02
N VAL A 41 -2.26 -9.41 -22.89
CA VAL A 41 -0.83 -9.71 -22.71
C VAL A 41 -0.35 -10.81 -23.65
N LEU A 42 -1.18 -11.83 -23.88
CA LEU A 42 -0.86 -12.88 -24.86
C LEU A 42 -0.74 -12.29 -26.28
N ALA A 43 -1.65 -11.40 -26.66
CA ALA A 43 -1.60 -10.75 -27.97
C ALA A 43 -0.41 -9.80 -28.12
N LEU A 44 -0.01 -9.09 -27.06
CA LEU A 44 1.19 -8.22 -27.05
C LEU A 44 2.50 -8.95 -27.29
N ALA A 45 2.54 -10.28 -27.15
CA ALA A 45 3.72 -11.06 -27.50
C ALA A 45 3.97 -11.12 -29.02
N GLU A 46 2.92 -10.94 -29.84
CA GLU A 46 2.98 -11.08 -31.31
C GLU A 46 2.45 -9.85 -32.06
N ALA A 47 1.90 -8.85 -31.39
CA ALA A 47 1.33 -7.64 -31.98
C ALA A 47 1.99 -6.35 -31.46
N PRO A 48 2.18 -5.32 -32.31
CA PRO A 48 2.62 -4.02 -31.84
C PRO A 48 1.54 -3.38 -30.94
N PRO A 49 1.93 -2.73 -29.83
CA PRO A 49 0.97 -2.14 -28.87
C PRO A 49 0.11 -1.01 -29.49
N ASP A 50 0.62 -0.37 -30.54
CA ASP A 50 -0.03 0.73 -31.27
C ASP A 50 -0.75 0.27 -32.56
N ALA A 51 -1.04 -1.03 -32.70
CA ALA A 51 -1.88 -1.56 -33.77
C ALA A 51 -3.21 -0.80 -33.83
N ARG A 52 -3.71 -0.56 -35.06
CA ARG A 52 -4.92 0.24 -35.30
C ARG A 52 -6.00 -0.56 -36.01
N ASP A 53 -7.25 -0.29 -35.66
CA ASP A 53 -8.41 -0.75 -36.44
C ASP A 53 -8.68 0.13 -37.67
N SER A 54 -9.72 -0.20 -38.43
CA SER A 54 -10.14 0.56 -39.62
C SER A 54 -10.62 1.99 -39.33
N LYS A 55 -10.89 2.32 -38.06
CA LYS A 55 -11.23 3.68 -37.59
C LYS A 55 -10.01 4.44 -37.06
N GLY A 56 -8.82 3.84 -37.15
CA GLY A 56 -7.58 4.39 -36.63
C GLY A 56 -7.45 4.27 -35.10
N GLN A 57 -8.32 3.53 -34.43
CA GLN A 57 -8.29 3.37 -32.98
C GLN A 57 -7.23 2.35 -32.56
N THR A 58 -6.42 2.72 -31.57
CA THR A 58 -5.47 1.78 -30.94
C THR A 58 -6.12 0.99 -29.81
N ALA A 59 -5.46 -0.10 -29.39
CA ALA A 59 -5.87 -0.85 -28.20
C ALA A 59 -5.97 0.04 -26.95
N LEU A 60 -5.08 1.03 -26.82
CA LEU A 60 -5.09 1.97 -25.69
C LEU A 60 -6.33 2.87 -25.70
N MET A 61 -6.76 3.33 -26.88
CA MET A 61 -8.01 4.08 -27.05
C MET A 61 -9.24 3.24 -26.73
N LEU A 62 -9.23 1.95 -27.10
CA LEU A 62 -10.32 1.03 -26.77
C LEU A 62 -10.38 0.77 -25.27
N SER A 63 -9.24 0.59 -24.60
CA SER A 63 -9.18 0.47 -23.14
C SER A 63 -9.64 1.74 -22.43
N ALA A 64 -9.30 2.93 -22.95
CA ALA A 64 -9.78 4.20 -22.42
C ALA A 64 -11.31 4.33 -22.53
N LYS A 65 -11.89 4.02 -23.70
CA LYS A 65 -13.35 4.01 -23.90
C LYS A 65 -14.07 3.02 -22.97
N ALA A 66 -13.46 1.87 -22.72
CA ALA A 66 -14.01 0.83 -21.85
C ALA A 66 -13.79 1.10 -20.35
N GLY A 67 -13.05 2.15 -19.96
CA GLY A 67 -12.67 2.39 -18.57
C GLY A 67 -11.71 1.34 -17.98
N SER A 68 -10.96 0.63 -18.83
CA SER A 68 -10.12 -0.50 -18.41
C SER A 68 -8.71 -0.06 -18.00
N PHE A 69 -8.52 0.24 -16.71
CA PHE A 69 -7.21 0.61 -16.17
C PHE A 69 -6.14 -0.47 -16.40
N GLU A 70 -6.45 -1.74 -16.16
CA GLU A 70 -5.48 -2.83 -16.28
C GLU A 70 -5.00 -3.05 -17.72
N CYS A 71 -5.90 -2.95 -18.70
CA CYS A 71 -5.53 -3.02 -20.10
C CYS A 71 -4.67 -1.83 -20.52
N ALA A 72 -5.08 -0.61 -20.15
CA ALA A 72 -4.32 0.61 -20.45
C ALA A 72 -2.91 0.58 -19.84
N LYS A 73 -2.79 0.17 -18.57
CA LYS A 73 -1.50 0.00 -17.87
C LYS A 73 -0.58 -0.97 -18.61
N ARG A 74 -1.10 -2.15 -18.98
CA ARG A 74 -0.32 -3.19 -19.69
C ARG A 74 0.13 -2.72 -21.08
N LEU A 75 -0.71 -1.99 -21.80
CA LEU A 75 -0.39 -1.41 -23.10
C LEU A 75 0.71 -0.34 -22.99
N ILE A 76 0.59 0.56 -22.01
CA ILE A 76 1.59 1.59 -21.74
C ILE A 76 2.93 0.94 -21.36
N TRP A 77 2.92 -0.09 -20.51
CA TRP A 77 4.13 -0.85 -20.16
C TRP A 77 4.75 -1.60 -21.35
N ALA A 78 3.93 -1.97 -22.33
CA ALA A 78 4.39 -2.54 -23.59
C ALA A 78 4.87 -1.48 -24.60
N GLY A 79 4.80 -0.19 -24.24
CA GLY A 79 5.30 0.91 -25.06
C GLY A 79 4.27 1.55 -25.99
N ALA A 80 2.97 1.40 -25.73
CA ALA A 80 1.93 2.16 -26.44
C ALA A 80 2.17 3.68 -26.32
N ASP A 81 1.85 4.43 -27.37
CA ASP A 81 1.94 5.89 -27.38
C ASP A 81 0.56 6.53 -27.10
N PRO A 82 0.36 7.16 -25.91
CA PRO A 82 -0.92 7.76 -25.54
C PRO A 82 -1.27 9.01 -26.35
N ARG A 83 -0.33 9.56 -27.14
CA ARG A 83 -0.50 10.78 -27.94
C ARG A 83 -1.04 10.51 -29.34
N LEU A 84 -1.13 9.24 -29.76
CA LEU A 84 -1.69 8.88 -31.06
C LEU A 84 -3.15 9.32 -31.15
N LYS A 85 -3.57 9.70 -32.36
CA LYS A 85 -4.94 10.14 -32.68
C LYS A 85 -5.65 9.12 -33.55
N ASP A 86 -6.94 8.92 -33.28
CA ASP A 86 -7.83 8.12 -34.12
C ASP A 86 -8.26 8.89 -35.39
N GLY A 87 -9.09 8.27 -36.23
CA GLY A 87 -9.61 8.88 -37.46
C GLY A 87 -10.49 10.13 -37.22
N SER A 88 -10.93 10.38 -35.98
CA SER A 88 -11.65 11.60 -35.59
C SER A 88 -10.74 12.67 -34.98
N GLY A 89 -9.43 12.42 -34.90
CA GLY A 89 -8.44 13.32 -34.32
C GLY A 89 -8.31 13.24 -32.81
N LYS A 90 -8.95 12.26 -32.14
CA LYS A 90 -8.97 12.14 -30.67
C LYS A 90 -7.89 11.18 -30.17
N MET A 91 -7.23 11.55 -29.08
CA MET A 91 -6.30 10.73 -28.30
C MET A 91 -7.04 9.87 -27.27
N ALA A 92 -6.35 8.88 -26.69
CA ALA A 92 -6.93 8.04 -25.64
C ALA A 92 -7.50 8.85 -24.45
N LEU A 93 -6.83 9.95 -24.06
CA LEU A 93 -7.26 10.83 -22.98
C LEU A 93 -8.62 11.49 -23.26
N GLU A 94 -8.88 11.88 -24.51
CA GLU A 94 -10.10 12.55 -24.96
C GLU A 94 -11.28 11.59 -25.18
N LEU A 95 -11.00 10.29 -25.06
CA LEU A 95 -11.97 9.20 -25.21
C LEU A 95 -12.40 8.62 -23.87
N LEU A 96 -11.85 9.10 -22.75
CA LEU A 96 -12.28 8.72 -21.40
C LEU A 96 -13.68 9.26 -21.12
N ASP A 97 -14.49 8.44 -20.46
CA ASP A 97 -15.77 8.87 -19.88
C ASP A 97 -15.52 9.55 -18.51
N PRO A 98 -15.81 10.86 -18.36
CA PRO A 98 -15.66 11.57 -17.08
C PRO A 98 -16.54 11.00 -15.96
N ALA A 99 -17.63 10.30 -16.28
CA ALA A 99 -18.49 9.64 -15.30
C ALA A 99 -17.94 8.27 -14.84
N SER A 100 -16.90 7.75 -15.50
CA SER A 100 -16.30 6.47 -15.14
C SER A 100 -15.53 6.58 -13.80
N PRO A 101 -15.72 5.63 -12.86
CA PRO A 101 -14.87 5.52 -11.66
C PRO A 101 -13.38 5.33 -11.98
N ALA A 102 -13.04 4.87 -13.19
CA ALA A 102 -11.67 4.72 -13.65
C ALA A 102 -11.05 6.01 -14.22
N TYR A 103 -11.83 7.10 -14.37
CA TYR A 103 -11.39 8.34 -15.01
C TYR A 103 -10.13 8.92 -14.36
N GLY A 104 -10.12 9.07 -13.04
CA GLY A 104 -8.97 9.66 -12.31
C GLY A 104 -7.66 8.90 -12.58
N PRO A 105 -7.58 7.59 -12.24
CA PRO A 105 -6.39 6.79 -12.47
C PRO A 105 -5.97 6.69 -13.95
N LEU A 106 -6.92 6.56 -14.89
CA LEU A 106 -6.62 6.48 -16.32
C LEU A 106 -6.13 7.82 -16.89
N SER A 107 -6.80 8.91 -16.53
CA SER A 107 -6.41 10.28 -16.92
C SER A 107 -4.98 10.57 -16.46
N LEU A 108 -4.67 10.24 -15.20
CA LEU A 108 -3.33 10.44 -14.66
C LEU A 108 -2.27 9.56 -15.35
N LEU A 109 -2.55 8.27 -15.57
CA LEU A 109 -1.65 7.37 -16.32
C LEU A 109 -1.33 7.94 -17.71
N LEU A 110 -2.36 8.33 -18.47
CA LEU A 110 -2.21 8.83 -19.84
C LEU A 110 -1.46 10.17 -19.88
N ARG A 111 -1.80 11.10 -18.99
CA ARG A 111 -1.11 12.41 -18.89
C ARG A 111 0.35 12.26 -18.48
N CYS A 112 0.62 11.40 -17.49
CA CYS A 112 1.97 11.14 -17.01
C CYS A 112 2.86 10.58 -18.12
N HIS A 113 2.38 9.57 -18.86
CA HIS A 113 3.15 8.96 -19.94
C HIS A 113 3.24 9.85 -21.19
N ALA A 114 2.21 10.63 -21.52
CA ALA A 114 2.32 11.64 -22.58
C ALA A 114 3.40 12.69 -22.22
N PHE A 115 3.37 13.20 -20.99
CA PHE A 115 4.40 14.10 -20.47
C PHE A 115 5.80 13.49 -20.57
N CYS A 116 5.98 12.23 -20.13
CA CYS A 116 7.27 11.54 -20.23
C CYS A 116 7.72 11.31 -21.67
N ARG A 117 6.80 11.07 -22.61
CA ARG A 117 7.13 10.92 -24.03
C ARG A 117 7.57 12.22 -24.68
N ASP A 118 7.00 13.34 -24.25
CA ASP A 118 7.33 14.67 -24.78
C ASP A 118 8.63 15.21 -24.18
N ASN A 119 8.96 14.80 -22.96
CA ASN A 119 10.05 15.38 -22.17
C ASN A 119 11.22 14.44 -21.89
N GLY A 120 10.99 13.13 -21.96
CA GLY A 120 11.93 12.11 -21.52
C GLY A 120 12.96 11.73 -22.57
N ARG A 121 14.13 11.30 -22.10
CA ARG A 121 15.21 10.75 -22.94
C ARG A 121 15.11 9.22 -23.01
N PRO A 122 15.56 8.60 -24.11
CA PRO A 122 15.65 7.14 -24.19
C PRO A 122 16.49 6.58 -23.05
N GLY A 123 15.91 5.62 -22.31
CA GLY A 123 16.61 4.89 -21.26
C GLY A 123 17.47 3.75 -21.80
N GLY A 124 18.45 3.33 -21.01
CA GLY A 124 19.36 2.23 -21.34
C GLY A 124 19.38 1.14 -20.28
N LYS A 125 20.14 0.07 -20.54
CA LYS A 125 20.40 -0.97 -19.54
C LYS A 125 21.28 -0.45 -18.41
N ALA A 126 21.05 -0.96 -17.20
CA ALA A 126 21.94 -0.67 -16.08
C ALA A 126 23.37 -1.17 -16.37
N ARG A 127 24.38 -0.39 -16.00
CA ARG A 127 25.79 -0.76 -16.23
C ARG A 127 26.26 -1.80 -15.21
N ILE A 128 25.84 -1.67 -13.97
CA ILE A 128 26.21 -2.56 -12.86
C ILE A 128 24.91 -3.03 -12.17
N PRO A 129 24.34 -4.19 -12.59
CA PRO A 129 23.02 -4.63 -12.12
C PRO A 129 22.87 -4.76 -10.60
N ASN A 130 23.92 -5.16 -9.87
CA ASN A 130 23.91 -5.31 -8.42
C ASN A 130 24.46 -4.08 -7.65
N LEU A 131 24.74 -2.97 -8.33
CA LEU A 131 25.04 -1.70 -7.67
C LEU A 131 23.73 -1.10 -7.18
N ALA A 132 23.60 -1.04 -5.86
CA ALA A 132 22.49 -0.41 -5.17
C ALA A 132 22.86 1.04 -4.81
N LEU A 133 22.17 1.98 -5.43
CA LEU A 133 22.24 3.39 -5.09
C LEU A 133 21.33 3.66 -3.90
N VAL A 134 21.93 4.11 -2.81
CA VAL A 134 21.23 4.60 -1.61
C VAL A 134 20.89 6.06 -1.85
N ASN A 135 19.64 6.34 -2.19
CA ASN A 135 19.14 7.70 -2.33
C ASN A 135 18.52 8.14 -1.00
N ASP A 136 19.36 8.67 -0.12
CA ASP A 136 19.02 8.92 1.27
C ASP A 136 19.86 10.07 1.84
N MET A 137 19.89 10.23 3.16
CA MET A 137 20.91 11.01 3.84
C MET A 137 22.29 10.34 3.71
N PHE A 138 23.16 10.57 4.69
CA PHE A 138 24.56 10.19 4.65
C PHE A 138 24.80 8.67 4.75
N VAL A 139 25.80 8.16 4.02
CA VAL A 139 26.29 6.77 4.11
C VAL A 139 27.75 6.75 4.58
N ASP A 140 28.00 6.16 5.75
CA ASP A 140 29.35 5.91 6.28
C ASP A 140 30.01 4.74 5.55
N TYR A 141 30.66 5.03 4.43
CA TYR A 141 31.39 4.00 3.67
C TYR A 141 32.60 3.43 4.41
N SER A 142 33.06 4.10 5.48
CA SER A 142 34.18 3.63 6.32
C SER A 142 33.73 2.63 7.38
N HIS A 143 32.42 2.48 7.58
CA HIS A 143 31.84 1.54 8.53
C HIS A 143 32.37 0.12 8.25
N PRO A 144 32.88 -0.65 9.24
CA PRO A 144 33.51 -1.95 9.00
C PRO A 144 32.63 -2.94 8.23
N ASN A 145 31.32 -2.94 8.48
CA ASN A 145 30.34 -3.79 7.78
C ASN A 145 29.94 -3.30 6.37
N LEU A 146 30.35 -2.09 5.97
CA LEU A 146 30.11 -1.51 4.63
C LEU A 146 31.39 -1.37 3.81
N ALA A 147 32.54 -1.32 4.50
CA ALA A 147 33.86 -1.23 3.90
C ALA A 147 34.07 -2.35 2.86
N GLY A 148 34.54 -1.98 1.68
CA GLY A 148 34.75 -2.90 0.54
C GLY A 148 33.51 -3.19 -0.31
N ALA A 149 32.30 -2.84 0.14
CA ALA A 149 31.10 -2.88 -0.69
C ALA A 149 30.82 -1.56 -1.40
N TYR A 150 31.23 -0.44 -0.80
CA TYR A 150 31.06 0.89 -1.35
C TYR A 150 31.94 1.10 -2.59
N VAL A 151 31.33 1.59 -3.68
CA VAL A 151 31.97 1.87 -4.96
C VAL A 151 32.15 3.36 -5.08
N VAL A 152 33.41 3.79 -5.02
CA VAL A 152 33.82 5.15 -5.33
C VAL A 152 34.04 5.30 -6.83
N ASN A 153 33.75 6.48 -7.37
CA ASN A 153 34.09 6.82 -8.74
C ASN A 153 35.60 7.05 -8.87
N MET A 154 36.33 5.99 -9.20
CA MET A 154 37.79 6.01 -9.26
C MET A 154 38.36 6.95 -10.33
N ALA A 155 37.57 7.31 -11.34
CA ALA A 155 37.98 8.27 -12.36
C ALA A 155 38.11 9.67 -11.74
N GLU A 156 37.09 10.09 -10.97
CA GLU A 156 37.10 11.34 -10.22
C GLU A 156 38.10 11.31 -9.06
N MET A 157 38.20 10.20 -8.32
CA MET A 157 39.14 10.08 -7.20
C MET A 157 40.62 10.19 -7.60
N LYS A 158 40.95 9.83 -8.84
CA LYS A 158 42.29 9.99 -9.43
C LYS A 158 42.37 11.16 -10.40
N GLY A 159 41.26 11.87 -10.55
CA GLY A 159 41.06 12.94 -11.49
C GLY A 159 41.65 14.27 -11.02
N ARG A 160 41.33 15.31 -11.77
CA ARG A 160 41.71 16.69 -11.49
C ARG A 160 40.52 17.37 -10.84
N LYS A 161 40.76 17.91 -9.65
CA LYS A 161 39.77 18.73 -8.93
C LYS A 161 39.10 19.76 -9.84
N GLY A 162 37.78 19.78 -9.84
CA GLY A 162 36.95 20.69 -10.63
C GLY A 162 36.76 20.25 -12.08
N VAL A 163 37.11 19.01 -12.45
CA VAL A 163 36.95 18.45 -13.79
C VAL A 163 36.08 17.20 -13.69
N ASP A 164 35.12 17.07 -14.61
CA ASP A 164 34.38 15.82 -14.85
C ASP A 164 35.27 14.91 -15.72
N ASP A 165 36.08 14.07 -15.07
CA ASP A 165 37.12 13.28 -15.71
C ASP A 165 36.58 12.01 -16.39
N ASP A 166 35.45 11.45 -15.92
CA ASP A 166 34.76 10.36 -16.61
C ASP A 166 33.70 10.83 -17.63
N ARG A 167 33.46 12.14 -17.71
CA ARG A 167 32.51 12.80 -18.62
C ARG A 167 31.08 12.32 -18.42
N ASN A 168 30.72 12.01 -17.17
CA ASN A 168 29.38 11.55 -16.82
C ASN A 168 28.39 12.70 -16.59
N GLY A 169 28.86 13.96 -16.61
CA GLY A 169 28.09 15.18 -16.37
C GLY A 169 28.11 15.67 -14.91
N PHE A 170 28.93 15.07 -14.05
CA PHE A 170 29.01 15.32 -12.62
C PHE A 170 30.47 15.47 -12.18
N ILE A 171 30.86 16.72 -11.92
CA ILE A 171 32.25 17.07 -11.57
C ILE A 171 32.61 16.56 -10.17
N ASP A 172 33.74 15.86 -10.03
CA ASP A 172 34.28 15.38 -8.76
C ASP A 172 33.32 14.44 -7.98
N ASP A 173 32.45 13.68 -8.65
CA ASP A 173 31.46 12.78 -8.01
C ASP A 173 32.06 11.46 -7.44
N GLY A 174 33.29 11.55 -6.92
CA GLY A 174 34.07 10.45 -6.37
C GLY A 174 33.34 9.57 -5.35
N TYR A 175 32.48 10.16 -4.52
CA TYR A 175 31.76 9.49 -3.44
C TYR A 175 30.25 9.60 -3.57
N GLY A 176 29.72 9.90 -4.75
CA GLY A 176 28.30 10.18 -4.91
C GLY A 176 28.00 11.63 -5.25
N TRP A 177 26.71 11.93 -5.36
CA TRP A 177 26.21 13.26 -5.68
C TRP A 177 25.14 13.76 -4.72
N ASN A 178 25.19 15.05 -4.38
CA ASN A 178 24.16 15.71 -3.61
C ASN A 178 23.11 16.31 -4.54
N LEU A 179 21.97 15.61 -4.66
CA LEU A 179 20.88 15.98 -5.58
C LEU A 179 20.12 17.24 -5.15
N ASN A 180 20.36 17.78 -3.94
CA ASN A 180 19.71 19.02 -3.50
C ASN A 180 20.42 20.27 -3.97
N ASN A 181 21.74 20.32 -3.76
CA ASN A 181 22.55 21.49 -4.08
C ASN A 181 23.21 21.36 -5.45
N ASP A 182 23.07 20.21 -6.09
CA ASP A 182 23.72 19.85 -7.35
C ASP A 182 25.25 19.97 -7.26
N GLU A 183 25.82 19.30 -6.26
CA GLU A 183 27.26 19.32 -5.96
C GLU A 183 27.78 17.91 -5.63
N PRO A 184 29.08 17.63 -5.81
CA PRO A 184 29.65 16.34 -5.42
C PRO A 184 29.53 16.11 -3.92
N VAL A 185 29.31 14.84 -3.54
CA VAL A 185 29.40 14.46 -2.12
C VAL A 185 30.85 14.61 -1.68
N ALA A 186 31.12 15.63 -0.87
CA ALA A 186 32.42 15.79 -0.24
C ALA A 186 32.67 14.63 0.72
N ALA A 187 33.84 14.01 0.66
CA ALA A 187 34.18 12.93 1.58
C ALA A 187 35.53 13.11 2.29
N PRO A 188 35.69 12.48 3.47
CA PRO A 188 34.64 11.77 4.21
C PRO A 188 34.01 12.72 5.23
N MET A 189 32.72 13.00 5.16
CA MET A 189 32.08 13.88 6.15
C MET A 189 31.78 13.19 7.50
N LEU A 190 32.40 12.04 7.81
CA LEU A 190 32.70 11.62 9.21
C LEU A 190 34.20 11.52 9.50
N CYS A 191 35.00 12.16 8.67
CA CYS A 191 36.41 12.33 8.85
C CYS A 191 36.64 13.84 8.84
N LEU A 192 36.77 14.41 10.03
CA LEU A 192 37.71 15.51 10.15
C LEU A 192 39.16 15.04 9.82
N ASP A 193 39.38 13.75 9.53
CA ASP A 193 40.62 13.10 9.03
C ASP A 193 40.50 11.55 8.89
N GLY A 194 39.51 10.92 9.53
CA GLY A 194 39.37 9.45 9.55
C GLY A 194 40.13 8.80 10.68
N SER A 195 40.58 9.63 11.61
CA SER A 195 41.16 9.24 12.87
C SER A 195 40.18 8.44 13.71
N ASP A 196 40.73 7.51 14.49
CA ASP A 196 39.97 6.74 15.46
C ASP A 196 39.30 7.67 16.49
N GLU A 197 39.83 8.87 16.70
CA GLU A 197 39.31 9.92 17.56
C GLU A 197 37.94 10.43 17.10
N THR A 198 37.76 10.74 15.82
CA THR A 198 36.47 11.21 15.29
C THR A 198 35.42 10.11 15.35
N ARG A 199 35.80 8.87 14.99
CA ARG A 199 34.91 7.70 15.08
C ARG A 199 34.51 7.41 16.53
N SER A 200 35.47 7.46 17.44
CA SER A 200 35.24 7.25 18.88
C SER A 200 34.31 8.32 19.47
N PHE A 201 34.48 9.57 19.06
CA PHE A 201 33.60 10.66 19.49
C PHE A 201 32.15 10.44 19.03
N LEU A 202 31.93 10.10 17.76
CA LEU A 202 30.58 9.81 17.24
C LEU A 202 29.96 8.58 17.92
N ALA A 203 30.76 7.54 18.10
CA ALA A 203 30.34 6.34 18.82
C ALA A 203 29.92 6.66 20.25
N GLU A 204 30.68 7.51 20.96
CA GLU A 204 30.35 7.96 22.31
C GLU A 204 29.02 8.77 22.32
N MET A 205 28.85 9.72 21.41
CA MET A 205 27.63 10.54 21.31
C MET A 205 26.39 9.68 21.08
N ILE A 206 26.43 8.79 20.09
CA ILE A 206 25.32 7.91 19.72
C ILE A 206 25.06 6.89 20.84
N THR A 207 26.11 6.32 21.44
CA THR A 207 25.96 5.40 22.58
C THR A 207 25.27 6.09 23.76
N ASN A 208 25.62 7.35 24.04
CA ASN A 208 24.98 8.12 25.09
C ASN A 208 23.51 8.43 24.77
N TYR A 209 23.18 8.77 23.52
CA TYR A 209 21.80 8.92 23.07
C TYR A 209 20.99 7.64 23.28
N LEU A 210 21.50 6.50 22.82
CA LEU A 210 20.85 5.19 22.96
C LEU A 210 20.68 4.75 24.42
N LYS A 211 21.58 5.17 25.32
CA LYS A 211 21.49 4.91 26.77
C LYS A 211 20.57 5.88 27.51
N SER A 212 20.30 7.06 26.94
CA SER A 212 19.43 8.04 27.56
C SER A 212 17.98 7.57 27.46
N ASN A 213 17.43 7.03 28.55
CA ASN A 213 15.98 7.07 28.75
C ASN A 213 15.62 8.55 28.71
N LYS A 214 14.87 9.01 27.68
CA LYS A 214 14.46 10.41 27.44
C LYS A 214 14.34 11.19 28.76
N GLY A 215 15.38 11.92 29.19
CA GLY A 215 15.33 12.62 30.47
C GLY A 215 16.63 12.90 31.27
N ASP A 216 17.83 12.42 30.93
CA ASP A 216 19.01 12.71 31.76
C ASP A 216 19.83 13.93 31.24
N VAL A 217 19.77 15.03 31.99
CA VAL A 217 20.20 16.39 31.59
C VAL A 217 21.65 16.71 31.98
N GLN A 218 22.30 15.94 32.85
CA GLN A 218 23.58 16.35 33.45
C GLN A 218 24.82 16.24 32.56
N MET A 219 24.75 15.58 31.41
CA MET A 219 25.86 15.50 30.45
C MET A 219 25.95 16.75 29.53
N GLY A 220 24.93 17.62 29.58
CA GLY A 220 24.58 18.65 28.58
C GLY A 220 25.46 19.90 28.43
N ASN A 221 26.59 19.98 29.14
CA ASN A 221 27.46 21.17 29.16
C ASN A 221 28.81 20.98 28.46
N ARG A 222 29.15 19.75 28.05
CA ARG A 222 30.46 19.45 27.42
C ARG A 222 30.44 19.57 25.89
N LEU A 223 29.29 19.40 25.22
CA LEU A 223 29.21 19.35 23.76
C LEU A 223 29.02 20.74 23.12
N ARG A 224 28.38 21.68 23.83
CA ARG A 224 28.03 23.03 23.35
C ARG A 224 29.21 23.93 22.94
N ASN A 225 30.40 23.69 23.48
CA ASN A 225 31.57 24.56 23.29
C ASN A 225 32.50 24.14 22.14
N ARG A 226 32.15 23.13 21.32
CA ARG A 226 33.12 22.52 20.38
C ARG A 226 32.92 22.71 18.87
N TYR A 227 31.80 23.19 18.31
CA TYR A 227 31.60 22.96 16.87
C TYR A 227 31.02 24.10 16.01
N ASP A 228 31.87 24.57 15.09
CA ASP A 228 31.52 24.99 13.72
C ASP A 228 31.68 23.76 12.79
N ASN A 229 30.69 22.86 12.76
CA ASN A 229 30.79 21.57 12.06
C ASN A 229 30.33 21.68 10.60
N PRO A 230 31.20 21.40 9.60
CA PRO A 230 30.85 21.38 8.18
C PRO A 230 29.66 20.48 7.82
N LEU A 231 29.42 19.40 8.59
CA LEU A 231 28.26 18.51 8.42
C LEU A 231 26.96 19.28 8.54
N VAL A 232 26.82 20.09 9.59
CA VAL A 232 25.57 20.84 9.84
C VAL A 232 25.21 21.71 8.64
N ARG A 233 26.23 22.29 7.97
CA ARG A 233 26.07 23.11 6.78
C ARG A 233 25.73 22.30 5.52
N GLN A 234 26.39 21.17 5.28
CA GLN A 234 26.20 20.37 4.06
C GLN A 234 24.92 19.52 4.03
N VAL A 235 24.56 18.85 5.13
CA VAL A 235 23.27 18.13 5.22
C VAL A 235 22.10 19.06 5.54
N GLY A 236 22.37 20.36 5.76
CA GLY A 236 21.34 21.34 6.09
C GLY A 236 20.64 21.02 7.40
N LEU A 237 21.34 20.43 8.38
CA LEU A 237 20.80 20.13 9.72
C LEU A 237 20.28 21.39 10.44
N GLN A 238 20.76 22.57 10.05
CA GLN A 238 20.19 23.86 10.46
C GLN A 238 18.72 24.06 10.06
N ASN A 239 18.21 23.33 9.07
CA ASN A 239 16.83 23.41 8.58
C ASN A 239 15.87 22.44 9.29
N LEU A 240 16.37 21.44 10.03
CA LEU A 240 15.56 20.58 10.89
C LEU A 240 15.02 21.33 12.12
N LEU A 241 15.65 22.46 12.44
CA LEU A 241 15.31 23.31 13.54
C LEU A 241 14.68 24.56 12.93
N GLY A 242 13.43 24.85 13.28
CA GLY A 242 12.87 26.16 13.01
C GLY A 242 13.83 27.27 13.49
N VAL A 243 13.81 28.42 12.82
CA VAL A 243 14.69 29.55 13.15
C VAL A 243 14.51 29.92 14.64
N GLY A 244 15.61 29.87 15.43
CA GLY A 244 15.63 30.35 16.83
C GLY A 244 15.60 29.30 17.94
N ILE A 245 15.80 28.01 17.66
CA ILE A 245 15.84 26.95 18.69
C ILE A 245 17.24 26.87 19.33
N GLU A 246 17.36 27.11 20.64
CA GLU A 246 18.55 26.73 21.41
C GLU A 246 18.67 25.19 21.45
N LEU A 247 19.78 24.68 20.92
CA LEU A 247 20.08 23.25 20.86
C LEU A 247 20.60 22.76 22.22
N ASN A 248 19.91 21.76 22.80
CA ASN A 248 20.46 20.97 23.88
C ASN A 248 21.15 19.70 23.34
N ASP A 249 22.03 19.11 24.13
CA ASP A 249 22.88 17.98 23.72
C ASP A 249 22.09 16.72 23.32
N HIS A 250 20.87 16.55 23.85
CA HIS A 250 19.95 15.48 23.44
C HIS A 250 19.47 15.68 22.00
N LYS A 251 18.99 16.88 21.65
CA LYS A 251 18.61 17.23 20.27
C LYS A 251 19.79 17.11 19.30
N TYR A 252 21.00 17.48 19.75
CA TYR A 252 22.20 17.30 18.93
C TYR A 252 22.51 15.83 18.67
N SER A 253 22.39 14.96 19.67
CA SER A 253 22.68 13.53 19.51
C SER A 253 21.58 12.81 18.71
N GLU A 254 20.32 13.24 18.86
CA GLU A 254 19.19 12.85 18.01
C GLU A 254 19.47 13.18 16.54
N MET A 255 19.99 14.37 16.22
CA MET A 255 20.34 14.74 14.85
C MET A 255 21.40 13.83 14.21
N PHE A 256 22.39 13.35 14.97
CA PHE A 256 23.38 12.39 14.46
C PHE A 256 22.80 10.98 14.31
N PHE A 257 21.86 10.60 15.17
CA PHE A 257 21.11 9.36 15.02
C PHE A 257 20.23 9.40 13.75
N GLU A 258 19.53 10.51 13.49
CA GLU A 258 18.77 10.75 12.26
C GLU A 258 19.69 10.79 11.03
N ALA A 259 20.85 11.44 11.12
CA ALA A 259 21.85 11.43 10.05
C ALA A 259 22.41 10.02 9.75
N SER A 260 22.27 9.07 10.68
CA SER A 260 22.63 7.67 10.47
C SER A 260 21.68 6.93 9.53
N HIS A 261 20.53 7.51 9.18
CA HIS A 261 19.47 6.84 8.42
C HIS A 261 19.98 6.24 7.10
N GLY A 262 20.73 6.99 6.28
CA GLY A 262 21.30 6.47 5.03
C GLY A 262 22.31 5.34 5.25
N THR A 263 23.09 5.40 6.33
CA THR A 263 24.04 4.35 6.72
C THR A 263 23.29 3.09 7.17
N HIS A 264 22.17 3.26 7.86
CA HIS A 264 21.29 2.18 8.29
C HIS A 264 20.66 1.44 7.11
N VAL A 265 20.10 2.21 6.18
CA VAL A 265 19.58 1.75 4.89
C VAL A 265 20.65 0.96 4.11
N ALA A 266 21.88 1.49 4.01
CA ALA A 266 22.99 0.84 3.32
C ALA A 266 23.35 -0.53 3.92
N GLY A 267 23.38 -0.64 5.26
CA GLY A 267 23.61 -1.90 5.97
C GLY A 267 22.52 -2.95 5.73
N ILE A 268 21.25 -2.52 5.64
CA ILE A 268 20.13 -3.43 5.34
C ILE A 268 20.30 -4.01 3.93
N ILE A 269 20.54 -3.17 2.93
CA ILE A 269 20.76 -3.60 1.53
C ILE A 269 21.92 -4.61 1.47
N ARG A 270 23.04 -4.28 2.12
CA ARG A 270 24.22 -5.13 2.15
C ARG A 270 23.90 -6.50 2.74
N ARG A 271 23.23 -6.54 3.90
CA ARG A 271 22.87 -7.78 4.60
C ARG A 271 21.92 -8.64 3.76
N TYR A 272 20.81 -8.08 3.28
CA TYR A 272 19.77 -8.84 2.58
C TYR A 272 20.12 -9.21 1.14
N SER A 273 21.18 -8.62 0.59
CA SER A 273 21.82 -9.12 -0.64
C SER A 273 22.70 -10.35 -0.43
N GLY A 274 22.83 -10.85 0.80
CA GLY A 274 23.79 -11.90 1.14
C GLY A 274 25.24 -11.43 0.96
N ASN A 275 25.52 -10.15 1.25
CA ASN A 275 26.81 -9.53 1.03
C ASN A 275 27.26 -9.57 -0.46
N LYS A 276 26.31 -9.44 -1.40
CA LYS A 276 26.59 -9.36 -2.84
C LYS A 276 26.37 -7.97 -3.46
N ALA A 277 25.57 -7.12 -2.82
CA ALA A 277 25.32 -5.77 -3.31
C ALA A 277 26.59 -4.92 -3.22
N LYS A 278 26.86 -4.19 -4.30
CA LYS A 278 27.75 -3.02 -4.27
C LYS A 278 26.94 -1.80 -3.90
N LEU A 279 27.55 -0.82 -3.25
CA LEU A 279 26.84 0.37 -2.75
C LEU A 279 27.40 1.64 -3.39
N THR A 280 26.53 2.58 -3.69
CA THR A 280 26.87 3.98 -3.98
C THR A 280 25.79 4.85 -3.35
N CYS A 281 25.95 6.17 -3.30
CA CYS A 281 24.91 7.04 -2.77
C CYS A 281 24.60 8.23 -3.69
N ALA A 282 23.36 8.69 -3.57
CA ALA A 282 22.98 10.03 -3.96
C ALA A 282 22.34 10.68 -2.73
N THR A 283 22.93 11.75 -2.22
CA THR A 283 22.42 12.37 -1.00
C THR A 283 21.31 13.36 -1.31
N ILE A 284 20.32 13.36 -0.44
CA ILE A 284 19.18 14.28 -0.44
C ILE A 284 18.95 14.75 1.00
N GLY A 285 19.16 16.02 1.25
CA GLY A 285 18.66 16.67 2.47
C GLY A 285 17.15 16.97 2.39
N MET A 286 16.57 17.44 3.49
CA MET A 286 15.22 18.01 3.47
C MET A 286 15.22 19.24 2.55
N SER A 287 14.38 19.22 1.52
CA SER A 287 14.22 20.40 0.68
C SER A 287 13.65 21.53 1.49
N VAL A 288 14.42 22.61 1.60
CA VAL A 288 13.91 23.92 1.99
C VAL A 288 12.80 24.31 1.01
N THR A 289 11.67 24.79 1.54
CA THR A 289 10.70 25.61 0.80
C THR A 289 11.48 26.58 -0.07
N PRO A 290 11.09 26.84 -1.34
CA PRO A 290 11.86 27.73 -2.22
C PRO A 290 12.15 29.06 -1.51
N GLN A 291 13.38 29.22 -0.98
CA GLN A 291 13.82 30.46 -0.34
C GLN A 291 14.40 31.43 -1.39
N GLY A 292 14.40 31.05 -2.66
CA GLY A 292 14.97 31.82 -3.76
C GLY A 292 14.03 32.86 -4.36
N THR A 293 14.10 34.09 -3.86
CA THR A 293 13.77 35.34 -4.58
C THR A 293 12.31 35.47 -5.00
N ILE A 294 11.50 35.98 -4.07
CA ILE A 294 10.15 36.45 -4.30
C ILE A 294 10.21 37.65 -5.27
N LEU A 295 9.88 37.43 -6.54
CA LEU A 295 9.44 38.49 -7.44
C LEU A 295 8.02 38.91 -7.02
N ALA A 296 7.89 39.61 -5.89
CA ALA A 296 6.63 40.25 -5.46
C ALA A 296 6.81 41.76 -5.40
N LYS A 297 7.39 42.33 -6.46
CA LYS A 297 7.30 43.78 -6.70
C LYS A 297 6.52 44.14 -7.97
N SER A 298 6.00 43.18 -8.73
CA SER A 298 5.39 43.47 -10.04
C SER A 298 4.04 42.79 -10.36
N SER A 299 3.49 41.90 -9.53
CA SER A 299 2.18 41.25 -9.81
C SER A 299 1.03 42.07 -9.23
N ALA A 300 0.07 42.48 -10.07
CA ALA A 300 -1.06 43.33 -9.70
C ALA A 300 -2.18 42.61 -8.91
N ASN A 301 -2.27 41.28 -8.96
CA ASN A 301 -3.24 40.45 -8.21
C ASN A 301 -2.63 39.09 -7.77
N TYR A 302 -3.31 38.38 -6.86
CA TYR A 302 -2.84 37.13 -6.24
C TYR A 302 -2.81 35.94 -7.22
N GLY A 303 -3.71 35.90 -8.20
CA GLY A 303 -3.75 34.83 -9.21
C GLY A 303 -2.50 34.78 -10.09
N ASP A 304 -2.04 35.96 -10.53
CA ASP A 304 -0.80 36.08 -11.32
C ASP A 304 0.45 35.72 -10.50
N PHE A 305 0.46 36.08 -9.21
CA PHE A 305 1.50 35.66 -8.27
C PHE A 305 1.56 34.13 -8.12
N VAL A 306 0.41 33.47 -7.92
CA VAL A 306 0.33 32.01 -7.82
C VAL A 306 0.78 31.34 -9.13
N ASN A 307 0.32 31.81 -10.28
CA ASN A 307 0.71 31.25 -11.58
C ASN A 307 2.23 31.36 -11.81
N ALA A 308 2.83 32.52 -11.53
CA ALA A 308 4.28 32.70 -11.65
C ALA A 308 5.07 31.74 -10.74
N ILE A 309 4.57 31.47 -9.52
CA ILE A 309 5.16 30.48 -8.61
C ILE A 309 5.00 29.06 -9.14
N ILE A 310 3.82 28.67 -9.64
CA ILE A 310 3.59 27.33 -10.22
C ILE A 310 4.52 27.10 -11.40
N GLU A 311 4.61 28.04 -12.34
CA GLU A 311 5.42 27.91 -13.54
C GLU A 311 6.90 27.75 -13.20
N ARG A 312 7.40 28.58 -12.27
CA ARG A 312 8.77 28.47 -11.80
C ARG A 312 9.03 27.16 -11.04
N TYR A 313 8.15 26.79 -10.11
CA TYR A 313 8.28 25.55 -9.36
C TYR A 313 8.25 24.33 -10.28
N ARG A 314 7.39 24.31 -11.30
CA ARG A 314 7.38 23.28 -12.34
C ARG A 314 8.71 23.22 -13.09
N ALA A 315 9.24 24.35 -13.52
CA ALA A 315 10.53 24.39 -14.22
C ALA A 315 11.67 23.87 -13.33
N GLU A 316 11.73 24.31 -12.07
CA GLU A 316 12.72 23.86 -11.08
C GLU A 316 12.56 22.36 -10.75
N ALA A 317 11.33 21.88 -10.56
CA ALA A 317 11.04 20.47 -10.31
C ALA A 317 11.45 19.59 -11.50
N ILE A 318 11.12 20.00 -12.73
CA ILE A 318 11.54 19.31 -13.95
C ILE A 318 13.08 19.29 -14.06
N ALA A 319 13.75 20.40 -13.80
CA ALA A 319 15.22 20.47 -13.83
C ALA A 319 15.84 19.53 -12.79
N LYS A 320 15.34 19.56 -11.54
CA LYS A 320 15.80 18.67 -10.46
C LYS A 320 15.54 17.19 -10.77
N GLY A 321 14.40 16.88 -11.38
CA GLY A 321 14.02 15.53 -11.77
C GLY A 321 14.91 14.98 -12.88
N ARG A 322 15.19 15.81 -13.90
CA ARG A 322 16.18 15.49 -14.93
C ARG A 322 17.55 15.25 -14.33
N ARG A 323 18.00 16.11 -13.42
CA ARG A 323 19.31 15.95 -12.78
C ARG A 323 19.40 14.68 -11.95
N SER A 324 18.34 14.36 -11.20
CA SER A 324 18.23 13.10 -10.44
C SER A 324 18.23 11.87 -11.35
N SER A 325 17.49 11.94 -12.47
CA SER A 325 17.48 10.91 -13.51
C SER A 325 18.85 10.70 -14.15
N ASP A 326 19.54 11.79 -14.47
CA ASP A 326 20.87 11.76 -15.08
C ASP A 326 21.89 11.14 -14.11
N TYR A 327 21.78 11.39 -12.81
CA TYR A 327 22.69 10.78 -11.82
C TYR A 327 22.44 9.28 -11.62
N LEU A 328 21.17 8.85 -11.58
CA LEU A 328 20.82 7.42 -11.58
C LEU A 328 21.46 6.69 -12.76
N ARG A 329 21.50 7.34 -13.94
CA ARG A 329 22.16 6.79 -15.13
C ARG A 329 23.68 6.85 -15.07
N ALA A 330 24.25 7.98 -14.63
CA ALA A 330 25.69 8.23 -14.54
C ALA A 330 26.37 7.25 -13.57
N SER A 331 25.78 7.06 -12.39
CA SER A 331 26.26 6.09 -11.39
C SER A 331 26.28 4.65 -11.92
N GLY A 332 25.50 4.35 -12.96
CA GLY A 332 25.40 3.02 -13.55
C GLY A 332 24.65 2.01 -12.68
N ALA A 333 23.95 2.46 -11.65
CA ALA A 333 23.25 1.62 -10.69
C ALA A 333 22.17 0.75 -11.35
N GLY A 334 22.01 -0.48 -10.84
CA GLY A 334 20.95 -1.40 -11.27
C GLY A 334 19.80 -1.48 -10.28
N VAL A 335 20.01 -1.06 -9.03
CA VAL A 335 18.97 -0.95 -8.01
C VAL A 335 19.10 0.43 -7.36
N ALA A 336 17.98 1.07 -7.05
CA ALA A 336 17.98 2.30 -6.28
C ALA A 336 16.96 2.20 -5.14
N ASN A 337 17.38 2.53 -3.93
CA ASN A 337 16.49 2.62 -2.78
C ASN A 337 16.18 4.09 -2.47
N MET A 338 14.90 4.41 -2.30
CA MET A 338 14.38 5.73 -1.93
C MET A 338 13.54 5.60 -0.65
N SER A 339 14.16 5.83 0.50
CA SER A 339 13.48 5.76 1.81
C SER A 339 12.93 7.12 2.26
N TRP A 340 12.27 7.83 1.35
CA TRP A 340 11.74 9.18 1.56
C TRP A 340 10.55 9.44 0.61
N GLY A 341 9.66 10.34 1.01
CA GLY A 341 8.50 10.75 0.23
C GLY A 341 7.90 12.06 0.75
N ARG A 342 7.36 12.89 -0.14
CA ARG A 342 6.61 14.09 0.28
C ARG A 342 5.15 13.72 0.51
N GLN A 343 4.68 13.95 1.74
CA GLN A 343 3.31 13.67 2.14
C GLN A 343 2.36 14.85 1.86
N LYS A 344 1.04 14.56 1.89
CA LYS A 344 -0.03 15.56 1.72
C LYS A 344 0.12 16.77 2.66
N ALA A 345 0.51 16.52 3.91
CA ALA A 345 0.72 17.57 4.93
C ALA A 345 1.75 18.62 4.49
N TRP A 346 2.85 18.19 3.86
CA TRP A 346 3.90 19.09 3.39
C TRP A 346 3.42 20.06 2.31
N PHE A 347 2.56 19.62 1.39
CA PHE A 347 2.01 20.48 0.34
C PHE A 347 1.04 21.52 0.91
N LYS A 348 0.27 21.14 1.93
CA LYS A 348 -0.58 22.06 2.68
C LYS A 348 0.26 23.12 3.42
N GLU A 349 1.29 22.68 4.12
CA GLU A 349 2.21 23.55 4.87
C GLU A 349 2.99 24.51 3.94
N THR A 350 3.39 24.03 2.76
CA THR A 350 4.00 24.84 1.71
C THR A 350 3.03 25.89 1.18
N ALA A 351 1.78 25.52 0.93
CA ALA A 351 0.75 26.47 0.49
C ALA A 351 0.49 27.54 1.56
N ASP A 352 0.44 27.16 2.83
CA ASP A 352 0.25 28.11 3.95
C ASP A 352 1.46 29.05 4.12
N ARG A 353 2.69 28.54 3.96
CA ARG A 353 3.90 29.37 3.97
C ARG A 353 3.91 30.40 2.83
N LEU A 354 3.41 30.04 1.66
CA LEU A 354 3.33 30.95 0.52
C LEU A 354 2.27 32.05 0.71
N LYS A 355 1.15 31.77 1.36
CA LYS A 355 0.18 32.81 1.79
C LYS A 355 0.84 33.81 2.75
N GLN A 356 1.64 33.31 3.68
CA GLN A 356 2.38 34.14 4.63
C GLN A 356 3.41 35.02 3.92
N ILE A 357 4.12 34.48 2.92
CA ILE A 357 5.06 35.22 2.07
C ILE A 357 4.34 36.35 1.30
N TYR A 358 3.16 36.10 0.75
CA TYR A 358 2.37 37.11 0.04
C TYR A 358 1.96 38.26 0.98
N LYS A 359 1.59 37.94 2.23
CA LYS A 359 1.31 38.93 3.28
C LYS A 359 2.54 39.77 3.64
N GLU A 360 3.71 39.14 3.77
CA GLU A 360 4.98 39.82 4.10
C GLU A 360 5.45 40.77 2.98
N ALA A 361 5.02 40.55 1.73
CA ALA A 361 5.29 41.44 0.60
C ALA A 361 4.43 42.74 0.59
N GLY A 362 3.58 42.95 1.60
CA GLY A 362 2.78 44.17 1.77
C GLY A 362 1.43 44.15 1.03
N ALA A 363 1.00 42.99 0.52
CA ALA A 363 -0.30 42.81 -0.10
C ALA A 363 -1.39 42.42 0.93
N ASP A 364 -2.62 42.91 0.74
CA ASP A 364 -3.76 42.62 1.63
C ASP A 364 -4.24 41.17 1.47
N PRO A 365 -4.12 40.29 2.49
CA PRO A 365 -4.66 38.93 2.41
C PRO A 365 -6.18 38.91 2.23
N ALA A 366 -6.91 39.96 2.60
CA ALA A 366 -8.36 40.07 2.35
C ALA A 366 -8.71 40.43 0.88
N SER A 367 -7.72 40.75 0.03
CA SER A 367 -7.89 40.76 -1.43
C SER A 367 -8.04 39.34 -1.99
N ILE A 368 -7.48 38.34 -1.30
CA ILE A 368 -7.67 36.92 -1.59
C ILE A 368 -9.17 36.61 -1.50
N ASP A 369 -9.85 37.07 -0.45
CA ASP A 369 -11.28 36.85 -0.17
C ASP A 369 -12.25 37.65 -1.07
N ARG A 370 -11.83 38.83 -1.57
CA ARG A 370 -12.68 39.72 -2.38
C ARG A 370 -12.72 39.39 -3.88
N GLU A 371 -11.71 38.73 -4.43
CA GLU A 371 -11.67 38.26 -5.83
C GLU A 371 -12.12 36.78 -6.00
N TYR A 372 -12.78 36.18 -4.99
CA TYR A 372 -13.42 34.84 -5.04
C TYR A 372 -14.60 34.79 -6.03
N THR A 373 -14.32 34.95 -7.32
CA THR A 373 -15.20 34.53 -8.41
C THR A 373 -14.78 33.13 -8.87
N GLY A 374 -15.77 32.27 -9.16
CA GLY A 374 -15.64 30.80 -9.12
C GLY A 374 -14.54 30.13 -9.96
N VAL A 375 -13.87 30.83 -10.87
CA VAL A 375 -12.76 30.29 -11.68
C VAL A 375 -11.41 30.33 -10.93
N ILE A 376 -11.19 31.36 -10.11
CA ILE A 376 -9.95 31.52 -9.34
C ILE A 376 -9.96 30.60 -8.09
N SER A 377 -11.14 30.40 -7.50
CA SER A 377 -11.35 29.46 -6.38
C SER A 377 -11.03 28.01 -6.74
N GLN A 378 -11.31 27.58 -7.98
CA GLN A 378 -10.91 26.27 -8.50
C GLN A 378 -9.38 26.17 -8.60
N ARG A 379 -8.72 27.14 -9.22
CA ARG A 379 -7.26 27.12 -9.42
C ARG A 379 -6.43 27.23 -8.14
N ILE A 380 -6.93 27.91 -7.11
CA ILE A 380 -6.25 28.02 -5.80
C ILE A 380 -6.49 26.76 -4.95
N ALA A 381 -7.67 26.13 -5.02
CA ALA A 381 -7.87 24.78 -4.47
C ALA A 381 -6.99 23.74 -5.18
N GLU A 382 -6.69 23.97 -6.46
CA GLU A 382 -5.76 23.19 -7.27
C GLU A 382 -4.28 23.56 -7.05
N PHE A 383 -3.93 24.63 -6.32
CA PHE A 383 -2.52 25.03 -6.19
C PHE A 383 -1.63 23.96 -5.51
N PRO A 384 -2.03 23.38 -4.35
CA PRO A 384 -1.34 22.20 -3.82
C PRO A 384 -1.29 21.04 -4.82
N LEU A 385 -2.35 20.83 -5.59
CA LEU A 385 -2.40 19.83 -6.66
C LEU A 385 -1.40 20.10 -7.78
N GLU A 386 -1.18 21.35 -8.15
CA GLU A 386 -0.24 21.71 -9.22
C GLU A 386 1.22 21.61 -8.78
N LEU A 387 1.54 21.96 -7.53
CA LEU A 387 2.83 21.65 -6.92
C LEU A 387 3.05 20.14 -6.83
N MET A 388 2.00 19.37 -6.52
CA MET A 388 2.05 17.92 -6.47
C MET A 388 2.26 17.29 -7.84
N ILE A 389 1.58 17.77 -8.89
CA ILE A 389 1.79 17.32 -10.27
C ILE A 389 3.23 17.63 -10.72
N ALA A 390 3.74 18.83 -10.42
CA ALA A 390 5.13 19.19 -10.72
C ALA A 390 6.14 18.27 -10.02
N ASN A 391 5.90 17.97 -8.75
CA ASN A 391 6.72 17.03 -8.00
C ASN A 391 6.59 15.60 -8.56
N ALA A 392 5.38 15.13 -8.87
CA ALA A 392 5.19 13.80 -9.49
C ALA A 392 5.87 13.68 -10.87
N ALA A 393 5.85 14.75 -11.67
CA ALA A 393 6.53 14.81 -12.97
C ALA A 393 8.06 14.60 -12.85
N THR A 394 8.66 15.10 -11.76
CA THR A 394 10.07 14.91 -11.41
C THR A 394 10.42 13.42 -11.32
N PHE A 395 9.64 12.66 -10.56
CA PHE A 395 9.84 11.23 -10.36
C PHE A 395 9.46 10.43 -11.59
N ALA A 396 8.36 10.80 -12.26
CA ALA A 396 7.92 10.14 -13.49
C ALA A 396 9.02 10.14 -14.56
N LEU A 397 9.74 11.26 -14.74
CA LEU A 397 10.90 11.30 -15.64
C LEU A 397 12.01 10.36 -15.18
N ALA A 398 12.40 10.40 -13.90
CA ALA A 398 13.43 9.51 -13.38
C ALA A 398 13.07 8.02 -13.57
N PHE A 399 11.80 7.65 -13.39
CA PHE A 399 11.32 6.27 -13.55
C PHE A 399 11.27 5.86 -15.03
N TYR A 400 10.76 6.74 -15.88
CA TYR A 400 10.61 6.52 -17.32
C TYR A 400 11.97 6.40 -18.04
N GLU A 401 12.89 7.30 -17.71
CA GLU A 401 14.19 7.41 -18.38
C GLU A 401 15.22 6.39 -17.89
N ASN A 402 14.93 5.66 -16.81
CA ASN A 402 15.78 4.62 -16.23
C ASN A 402 15.04 3.26 -16.13
N PRO A 403 14.53 2.73 -17.26
CA PRO A 403 13.61 1.58 -17.27
C PRO A 403 14.24 0.26 -16.80
N ASP A 404 15.58 0.18 -16.74
CA ASP A 404 16.30 -0.98 -16.24
C ASP A 404 16.97 -0.76 -14.87
N VAL A 405 16.70 0.37 -14.21
CA VAL A 405 17.03 0.57 -12.79
C VAL A 405 15.82 0.14 -11.97
N PHE A 406 15.99 -0.83 -11.08
CA PHE A 406 14.91 -1.27 -10.18
C PHE A 406 14.83 -0.33 -8.98
N ILE A 407 13.75 0.45 -8.90
CA ILE A 407 13.58 1.52 -7.93
C ILE A 407 12.63 1.05 -6.84
N VAL A 408 13.09 1.07 -5.60
CA VAL A 408 12.32 0.67 -4.41
C VAL A 408 12.02 1.91 -3.58
N ILE A 409 10.75 2.14 -3.28
CA ILE A 409 10.25 3.32 -2.56
C ILE A 409 9.57 2.88 -1.26
N SER A 410 9.83 3.57 -0.16
CA SER A 410 9.09 3.35 1.09
C SER A 410 7.66 3.91 1.03
N ALA A 411 6.68 3.20 1.60
CA ALA A 411 5.28 3.60 1.53
C ALA A 411 4.96 4.89 2.33
N GLY A 412 5.72 5.19 3.39
CA GLY A 412 5.43 6.27 4.34
C GLY A 412 4.98 5.75 5.71
N ASN A 413 5.06 6.60 6.73
CA ASN A 413 4.90 6.20 8.15
C ASN A 413 3.77 6.97 8.87
N ASP A 414 2.73 7.38 8.14
CA ASP A 414 1.66 8.26 8.65
C ASP A 414 0.33 7.52 8.85
N HIS A 415 0.31 6.19 8.67
CA HIS A 415 -0.92 5.39 8.58
C HIS A 415 -1.90 5.96 7.54
N ALA A 416 -1.38 6.47 6.42
CA ALA A 416 -2.16 7.13 5.39
C ALA A 416 -2.37 6.25 4.16
N ASP A 417 -3.54 6.40 3.53
CA ASP A 417 -3.80 5.81 2.23
C ASP A 417 -3.10 6.59 1.11
N ASN A 418 -2.27 5.87 0.37
CA ASN A 418 -1.57 6.34 -0.81
C ASN A 418 -2.45 6.27 -2.07
N ASP A 419 -3.58 5.55 -2.06
CA ASP A 419 -4.50 5.47 -3.21
C ASP A 419 -5.52 6.61 -3.29
N THR A 420 -5.88 7.20 -2.15
CA THR A 420 -6.73 8.38 -2.09
C THR A 420 -5.92 9.66 -2.15
N GLY A 421 -6.47 10.70 -2.79
CA GLY A 421 -5.82 11.99 -2.93
C GLY A 421 -4.78 12.05 -4.06
N LEU A 422 -3.92 13.06 -3.98
CA LEU A 422 -3.08 13.53 -5.08
C LEU A 422 -1.76 12.74 -5.18
N PRO A 423 -1.15 12.58 -6.37
CA PRO A 423 -0.15 11.52 -6.59
C PRO A 423 1.19 11.81 -5.93
N SER A 424 1.45 11.13 -4.81
CA SER A 424 2.79 11.00 -4.24
C SER A 424 3.67 10.11 -5.14
N PRO A 425 5.01 10.13 -4.99
CA PRO A 425 5.91 9.23 -5.74
C PRO A 425 5.53 7.75 -5.58
N GLN A 426 5.00 7.37 -4.41
CA GLN A 426 4.48 6.04 -4.10
C GLN A 426 3.35 5.62 -5.05
N TYR A 427 2.48 6.56 -5.44
CA TYR A 427 1.37 6.30 -6.37
C TYR A 427 1.87 5.96 -7.79
N LEU A 428 3.01 6.53 -8.20
CA LEU A 428 3.55 6.34 -9.55
C LEU A 428 4.07 4.92 -9.80
N SER A 429 4.31 4.11 -8.76
CA SER A 429 4.68 2.68 -8.90
C SER A 429 3.69 1.89 -9.76
N ARG A 430 2.44 2.36 -9.86
CA ARG A 430 1.36 1.80 -10.68
C ARG A 430 1.58 2.00 -12.16
N PHE A 431 2.36 3.02 -12.52
CA PHE A 431 2.54 3.48 -13.88
C PHE A 431 3.89 3.04 -14.46
N PHE A 432 4.84 2.63 -13.61
CA PHE A 432 6.20 2.28 -14.03
C PHE A 432 6.58 0.87 -13.56
N PRO A 433 6.91 -0.05 -14.49
CA PRO A 433 7.15 -1.47 -14.18
C PRO A 433 8.47 -1.71 -13.44
N ASN A 434 9.38 -0.73 -13.45
CA ASN A 434 10.67 -0.77 -12.76
C ASN A 434 10.62 -0.17 -11.34
N VAL A 435 9.45 0.26 -10.87
CA VAL A 435 9.25 0.88 -9.55
C VAL A 435 8.40 -0.03 -8.67
N ILE A 436 8.75 -0.16 -7.39
CA ILE A 436 7.99 -0.90 -6.39
C ILE A 436 7.90 -0.10 -5.08
N THR A 437 6.71 0.02 -4.51
CA THR A 437 6.45 0.68 -3.23
C THR A 437 6.25 -0.35 -2.12
N ILE A 438 6.93 -0.17 -0.99
CA ILE A 438 7.03 -1.16 0.09
C ILE A 438 6.44 -0.65 1.42
N ALA A 439 5.44 -1.37 1.94
CA ALA A 439 4.90 -1.19 3.28
C ALA A 439 5.76 -1.88 4.36
N SER A 440 5.57 -1.49 5.61
CA SER A 440 6.28 -2.04 6.76
C SER A 440 5.45 -3.12 7.44
N THR A 441 6.14 -4.17 7.89
CA THR A 441 5.61 -5.17 8.81
C THR A 441 6.50 -5.31 10.04
N ASN A 442 5.96 -5.92 11.09
CA ASN A 442 6.80 -6.53 12.11
C ASN A 442 7.44 -7.85 11.62
N GLU A 443 8.23 -8.50 12.47
CA GLU A 443 8.91 -9.76 12.13
C GLU A 443 7.96 -10.94 11.87
N GLN A 444 6.73 -10.89 12.36
CA GLN A 444 5.70 -11.91 12.12
C GLN A 444 4.93 -11.68 10.80
N GLY A 445 5.23 -10.58 10.10
CA GLY A 445 4.57 -10.19 8.86
C GLY A 445 3.28 -9.41 9.07
N ASN A 446 2.93 -9.03 10.30
CA ASN A 446 1.78 -8.17 10.56
C ASN A 446 2.09 -6.74 10.12
N PRO A 447 1.14 -6.02 9.49
CA PRO A 447 1.36 -4.64 9.08
C PRO A 447 1.71 -3.77 10.29
N SER A 448 2.73 -2.92 10.13
CA SER A 448 3.08 -1.95 11.16
C SER A 448 1.98 -0.92 11.34
N SER A 449 1.69 -0.53 12.58
CA SER A 449 0.60 0.42 12.87
C SER A 449 0.78 1.77 12.17
N PHE A 450 2.02 2.19 11.90
CA PHE A 450 2.33 3.43 11.20
C PHE A 450 2.38 3.30 9.66
N THR A 451 2.39 2.08 9.10
CA THR A 451 2.66 1.94 7.66
C THR A 451 1.57 2.61 6.84
N ASN A 452 1.95 3.43 5.87
CA ASN A 452 1.04 3.82 4.82
C ASN A 452 0.63 2.59 4.00
N TYR A 453 -0.57 2.65 3.47
CA TYR A 453 -1.20 1.58 2.70
C TYR A 453 -1.68 2.07 1.35
N GLY A 454 -2.04 1.16 0.47
CA GLY A 454 -2.61 1.46 -0.84
C GLY A 454 -2.70 0.18 -1.64
N VAL A 455 -3.90 -0.42 -1.68
CA VAL A 455 -4.18 -1.69 -2.37
C VAL A 455 -3.95 -1.65 -3.88
N ARG A 456 -3.59 -0.49 -4.42
CA ARG A 456 -3.20 -0.33 -5.80
C ARG A 456 -1.81 0.32 -5.93
N SER A 457 -1.43 1.26 -5.06
CA SER A 457 -0.15 2.01 -5.11
C SER A 457 1.01 1.41 -4.30
N VAL A 458 0.73 0.50 -3.39
CA VAL A 458 1.72 -0.23 -2.59
C VAL A 458 1.73 -1.68 -3.05
N GLN A 459 2.90 -2.23 -3.39
CA GLN A 459 2.98 -3.55 -4.02
C GLN A 459 3.21 -4.67 -3.02
N LEU A 460 4.21 -4.53 -2.14
CA LEU A 460 4.62 -5.55 -1.19
C LEU A 460 4.83 -4.94 0.19
N ALA A 461 4.87 -5.78 1.21
CA ALA A 461 5.39 -5.38 2.51
C ALA A 461 6.70 -6.12 2.84
N ALA A 462 7.47 -5.57 3.77
CA ALA A 462 8.66 -6.21 4.30
C ALA A 462 8.89 -5.82 5.77
N PRO A 463 9.65 -6.61 6.54
CA PRO A 463 10.03 -6.25 7.90
C PRO A 463 10.63 -4.85 7.98
N GLY A 464 10.02 -4.00 8.79
CA GLY A 464 10.43 -2.62 9.02
C GLY A 464 10.39 -2.20 10.49
N GLU A 465 9.98 -3.07 11.43
CA GLU A 465 10.06 -2.81 12.87
C GLU A 465 11.31 -3.42 13.49
N ASP A 466 11.97 -2.64 14.37
CA ASP A 466 13.13 -3.04 15.16
C ASP A 466 14.28 -3.64 14.34
N ILE A 467 14.45 -3.14 13.11
CA ILE A 467 15.46 -3.63 12.18
C ILE A 467 16.83 -3.11 12.62
N ARG A 468 17.66 -3.98 13.17
CA ARG A 468 19.04 -3.64 13.55
C ARG A 468 19.91 -3.49 12.32
N SER A 469 20.63 -2.37 12.16
CA SER A 469 21.58 -2.16 11.06
C SER A 469 22.67 -1.17 11.44
N THR A 470 23.61 -0.93 10.52
CA THR A 470 24.77 -0.05 10.67
C THR A 470 24.37 1.40 10.88
N ILE A 471 25.01 2.10 11.81
CA ILE A 471 24.83 3.54 12.03
C ILE A 471 26.20 4.22 12.11
N LEU A 472 26.25 5.54 12.27
CA LEU A 472 27.52 6.26 12.33
C LEU A 472 28.37 5.82 13.53
N GLY A 473 29.69 6.04 13.43
CA GLY A 473 30.64 5.69 14.48
C GLY A 473 31.04 4.21 14.50
N GLY A 474 30.72 3.45 13.45
CA GLY A 474 31.01 2.00 13.40
C GLY A 474 30.09 1.15 14.27
N LEU A 475 28.91 1.66 14.63
CA LEU A 475 27.96 1.00 15.53
C LEU A 475 26.80 0.36 14.77
N GLU A 476 25.98 -0.42 15.47
CA GLU A 476 24.68 -0.90 14.97
C GLU A 476 23.56 -0.59 15.97
N ALA A 477 22.37 -0.23 15.46
CA ALA A 477 21.18 -0.02 16.27
C ALA A 477 19.89 -0.42 15.53
N PRO A 478 18.81 -0.79 16.26
CA PRO A 478 17.49 -0.96 15.67
C PRO A 478 16.90 0.39 15.25
N MET A 479 16.23 0.41 14.10
CA MET A 479 15.35 1.50 13.66
C MET A 479 14.05 0.90 13.14
N THR A 480 12.98 1.70 13.19
CA THR A 480 11.62 1.30 12.81
C THR A 480 11.07 2.26 11.75
N GLY A 481 10.55 1.71 10.65
CA GLY A 481 9.92 2.49 9.58
C GLY A 481 9.81 1.72 8.26
N THR A 482 8.95 2.21 7.35
CA THR A 482 8.95 1.76 5.94
C THR A 482 10.29 2.02 5.25
N SER A 483 11.08 2.96 5.78
CA SER A 483 12.47 3.22 5.42
C SER A 483 13.44 2.06 5.69
N MET A 484 13.07 1.10 6.56
CA MET A 484 13.83 -0.12 6.82
C MET A 484 13.28 -1.31 6.00
N ALA A 485 11.98 -1.29 5.68
CA ALA A 485 11.34 -2.28 4.82
C ALA A 485 11.78 -2.18 3.35
N ALA A 486 11.83 -0.97 2.79
CA ALA A 486 12.28 -0.73 1.41
C ALA A 486 13.71 -1.25 1.12
N PRO A 487 14.75 -0.93 1.92
CA PRO A 487 16.10 -1.42 1.64
C PRO A 487 16.26 -2.92 1.79
N LEU A 488 15.40 -3.60 2.56
CA LEU A 488 15.38 -5.05 2.62
C LEU A 488 15.04 -5.63 1.24
N VAL A 489 13.98 -5.11 0.60
CA VAL A 489 13.59 -5.49 -0.76
C VAL A 489 14.66 -5.11 -1.78
N ALA A 490 15.26 -3.92 -1.65
CA ALA A 490 16.37 -3.50 -2.52
C ALA A 490 17.60 -4.41 -2.36
N GLY A 491 17.90 -4.89 -1.15
CA GLY A 491 18.95 -5.86 -0.87
C GLY A 491 18.69 -7.19 -1.58
N VAL A 492 17.48 -7.74 -1.43
CA VAL A 492 17.07 -8.98 -2.13
C VAL A 492 17.18 -8.81 -3.64
N ALA A 493 16.69 -7.68 -4.18
CA ALA A 493 16.77 -7.35 -5.59
C ALA A 493 18.23 -7.28 -6.10
N ALA A 494 19.12 -6.61 -5.36
CA ALA A 494 20.53 -6.52 -5.70
C ALA A 494 21.25 -7.88 -5.62
N GLY A 495 20.89 -8.72 -4.64
CA GLY A 495 21.36 -10.11 -4.54
C GLY A 495 20.97 -10.94 -5.76
N ILE A 496 19.70 -10.89 -6.16
CA ILE A 496 19.21 -11.57 -7.37
C ILE A 496 19.95 -11.07 -8.61
N ARG A 497 20.15 -9.75 -8.77
CA ARG A 497 20.86 -9.20 -9.93
C ARG A 497 22.38 -9.47 -9.90
N ALA A 498 22.95 -9.79 -8.74
CA ALA A 498 24.33 -10.26 -8.66
C ALA A 498 24.48 -11.66 -9.26
N ASP A 499 23.53 -12.56 -8.99
CA ASP A 499 23.54 -13.94 -9.50
C ASP A 499 22.96 -14.04 -10.93
N HIS A 500 22.02 -13.16 -11.26
CA HIS A 500 21.25 -13.18 -12.51
C HIS A 500 21.23 -11.79 -13.17
N PRO A 501 22.38 -11.26 -13.63
CA PRO A 501 22.52 -9.88 -14.10
C PRO A 501 21.72 -9.55 -15.37
N LYS A 502 21.17 -10.55 -16.07
CA LYS A 502 20.33 -10.37 -17.26
C LYS A 502 18.86 -10.13 -16.93
N ILE A 503 18.42 -10.34 -15.69
CA ILE A 503 17.06 -10.06 -15.26
C ILE A 503 16.84 -8.55 -15.30
N SER A 504 15.84 -8.14 -16.09
CA SER A 504 15.45 -6.73 -16.23
C SER A 504 14.79 -6.22 -14.93
N ALA A 505 14.78 -4.91 -14.70
CA ALA A 505 14.08 -4.35 -13.55
C ALA A 505 12.59 -4.72 -13.50
N ALA A 506 11.92 -4.74 -14.66
CA ALA A 506 10.52 -5.15 -14.78
C ALA A 506 10.30 -6.62 -14.45
N ASP A 507 11.21 -7.51 -14.88
CA ASP A 507 11.15 -8.92 -14.52
C ASP A 507 11.45 -9.14 -13.04
N LEU A 508 12.39 -8.39 -12.48
CA LEU A 508 12.72 -8.44 -11.07
C LEU A 508 11.52 -8.08 -10.19
N ARG A 509 10.76 -7.04 -10.57
CA ARG A 509 9.50 -6.70 -9.92
C ARG A 509 8.54 -7.91 -9.91
N ARG A 510 8.33 -8.54 -11.07
CA ARG A 510 7.43 -9.69 -11.19
C ARG A 510 7.90 -10.88 -10.36
N ILE A 511 9.20 -11.16 -10.36
CA ILE A 511 9.79 -12.23 -9.54
C ILE A 511 9.45 -11.99 -8.07
N LEU A 512 9.71 -10.78 -7.57
CA LEU A 512 9.43 -10.42 -6.18
C LEU A 512 7.93 -10.52 -5.85
N GLU A 513 7.05 -10.01 -6.71
CA GLU A 513 5.59 -10.06 -6.51
C GLU A 513 5.04 -11.50 -6.57
N TYR A 514 5.55 -12.35 -7.47
CA TYR A 514 5.07 -13.73 -7.66
C TYR A 514 5.64 -14.72 -6.65
N SER A 515 6.83 -14.47 -6.14
CA SER A 515 7.42 -15.29 -5.09
C SER A 515 7.00 -14.88 -3.68
N ALA A 516 6.39 -13.69 -3.53
CA ALA A 516 5.99 -13.16 -2.24
C ALA A 516 5.00 -14.08 -1.51
N ARG A 517 5.13 -14.12 -0.19
CA ARG A 517 4.29 -14.95 0.66
C ARG A 517 3.00 -14.20 0.97
N ARG A 518 1.86 -14.76 0.57
CA ARG A 518 0.55 -14.19 0.92
C ARG A 518 0.41 -14.09 2.44
N ASN A 519 0.00 -12.92 2.90
CA ASN A 519 -0.45 -12.66 4.24
C ASN A 519 -1.72 -11.83 4.14
N SER A 520 -2.81 -12.43 4.56
CA SER A 520 -4.14 -11.83 4.50
C SER A 520 -4.28 -10.57 5.34
N MET A 521 -3.46 -10.38 6.38
CA MET A 521 -3.37 -9.11 7.12
C MET A 521 -2.93 -7.93 6.22
N LEU A 522 -2.29 -8.22 5.08
CA LEU A 522 -1.85 -7.22 4.12
C LEU A 522 -2.84 -6.99 2.98
N ALA A 523 -4.00 -7.65 2.98
CA ALA A 523 -4.97 -7.58 1.88
C ALA A 523 -5.50 -6.16 1.63
N THR A 524 -5.64 -5.36 2.69
CA THR A 524 -6.02 -3.95 2.64
C THR A 524 -4.83 -2.99 2.60
N ILE A 525 -3.61 -3.53 2.77
CA ILE A 525 -2.39 -2.73 2.91
C ILE A 525 -1.67 -2.61 1.57
N VAL A 526 -1.53 -3.72 0.85
CA VAL A 526 -0.74 -3.81 -0.38
C VAL A 526 -1.47 -4.61 -1.47
N SER A 527 -1.24 -4.24 -2.73
CA SER A 527 -1.91 -4.82 -3.91
C SER A 527 -1.67 -6.32 -4.12
N THR A 528 -0.56 -6.86 -3.63
CA THR A 528 -0.29 -8.31 -3.70
C THR A 528 -0.76 -9.08 -2.47
N SER A 529 -1.31 -8.41 -1.44
CA SER A 529 -1.66 -9.02 -0.16
C SER A 529 -0.54 -9.91 0.40
N ALA A 530 0.71 -9.50 0.18
CA ALA A 530 1.87 -10.34 0.44
C ALA A 530 3.05 -9.51 0.94
N TRP A 531 3.87 -10.17 1.75
CA TRP A 531 5.19 -9.69 2.14
C TRP A 531 6.27 -10.51 1.46
N ILE A 532 7.47 -9.93 1.39
CA ILE A 532 8.59 -10.50 0.66
C ILE A 532 9.01 -11.90 1.19
N ASP A 533 9.38 -12.79 0.26
CA ASP A 533 10.06 -14.06 0.54
C ASP A 533 11.33 -14.14 -0.33
N ALA A 534 12.48 -13.84 0.28
CA ALA A 534 13.76 -13.72 -0.41
C ALA A 534 14.23 -15.06 -1.02
N ASP A 535 14.00 -16.17 -0.32
CA ASP A 535 14.44 -17.49 -0.79
C ASP A 535 13.58 -17.96 -1.97
N ALA A 536 12.27 -17.73 -1.90
CA ALA A 536 11.37 -18.01 -3.03
C ALA A 536 11.72 -17.14 -4.24
N ALA A 537 12.06 -15.86 -4.02
CA ALA A 537 12.46 -14.95 -5.09
C ALA A 537 13.73 -15.43 -5.80
N ASN A 538 14.76 -15.83 -5.04
CA ASN A 538 15.99 -16.38 -5.60
C ASN A 538 15.76 -17.68 -6.39
N ARG A 539 14.92 -18.59 -5.89
CA ARG A 539 14.57 -19.82 -6.64
C ARG A 539 13.82 -19.54 -7.93
N LEU A 540 12.89 -18.59 -7.91
CA LEU A 540 12.13 -18.19 -9.10
C LEU A 540 13.05 -17.50 -10.12
N ALA A 541 13.95 -16.62 -9.66
CA ALA A 541 14.94 -15.96 -10.51
C ALA A 541 15.84 -16.96 -11.26
N ALA A 542 16.29 -18.04 -10.58
CA ALA A 542 17.15 -19.06 -11.18
C ALA A 542 16.49 -19.83 -12.34
N THR A 543 15.16 -19.84 -12.43
CA THR A 543 14.39 -20.50 -13.49
C THR A 543 13.62 -19.52 -14.37
N TRP A 544 13.87 -18.21 -14.21
CA TRP A 544 13.12 -17.18 -14.91
C TRP A 544 13.42 -17.16 -16.41
N SER A 545 12.40 -17.46 -17.22
CA SER A 545 12.49 -17.44 -18.69
C SER A 545 11.65 -16.32 -19.32
N GLY A 546 11.22 -15.33 -18.54
CA GLY A 546 10.38 -14.22 -18.99
C GLY A 546 8.87 -14.41 -18.72
N PRO A 547 8.06 -13.36 -18.97
CA PRO A 547 6.66 -13.29 -18.55
C PRO A 547 5.75 -14.38 -19.14
N THR A 548 5.94 -14.76 -20.41
CA THR A 548 5.17 -15.80 -21.10
C THR A 548 5.47 -17.22 -20.60
N GLY A 549 6.71 -17.52 -20.25
CA GLY A 549 7.08 -18.81 -19.66
C GLY A 549 6.60 -18.97 -18.21
N SER A 550 6.43 -17.86 -17.49
CA SER A 550 6.09 -17.88 -16.06
C SER A 550 4.59 -17.98 -15.76
N MET A 551 3.67 -17.59 -16.65
CA MET A 551 2.23 -17.85 -16.44
C MET A 551 1.95 -19.35 -16.30
N LEU A 552 2.61 -20.17 -17.13
CA LEU A 552 2.59 -21.64 -17.02
C LEU A 552 3.28 -22.16 -15.75
N LEU A 553 4.40 -21.56 -15.33
CA LEU A 553 5.10 -21.97 -14.09
C LEU A 553 4.39 -21.51 -12.82
N ALA A 554 3.68 -20.39 -12.83
CA ALA A 554 2.86 -19.91 -11.72
C ALA A 554 1.63 -20.81 -11.53
N GLU A 555 1.08 -21.38 -12.60
CA GLU A 555 0.08 -22.47 -12.51
C GLU A 555 0.68 -23.77 -11.99
N VAL A 556 1.90 -24.15 -12.42
CA VAL A 556 2.59 -25.37 -11.93
C VAL A 556 3.11 -25.23 -10.49
N ALA A 557 3.47 -24.02 -10.05
CA ALA A 557 3.91 -23.73 -8.68
C ALA A 557 2.73 -23.61 -7.70
N ARG A 558 1.54 -23.20 -8.17
CA ARG A 558 0.28 -23.31 -7.43
C ARG A 558 -0.09 -24.78 -7.12
N ASP A 559 0.41 -25.73 -7.93
CA ASP A 559 0.24 -27.17 -7.75
C ASP A 559 1.36 -27.86 -6.92
N ARG A 560 2.42 -27.13 -6.54
CA ARG A 560 3.43 -27.67 -5.61
C ARG A 560 2.99 -27.45 -4.17
N ARG A 561 2.44 -28.52 -3.59
CA ARG A 561 2.13 -28.64 -2.16
C ARG A 561 3.33 -28.17 -1.30
N PRO A 562 3.11 -27.41 -0.22
CA PRO A 562 4.14 -27.17 0.77
C PRO A 562 4.39 -28.48 1.54
N GLY A 563 5.54 -29.10 1.29
CA GLY A 563 6.03 -30.22 2.10
C GLY A 563 6.62 -31.34 1.30
N GLN A 564 7.92 -31.25 0.99
CA GLN A 564 8.95 -32.27 1.20
C GLN A 564 10.22 -31.81 0.46
N ASP A 565 11.34 -31.90 1.16
CA ASP A 565 12.72 -31.77 0.66
C ASP A 565 13.33 -30.35 0.57
N GLY A 566 13.82 -29.88 1.72
CA GLY A 566 14.83 -28.83 1.89
C GLY A 566 15.51 -28.98 3.27
N PRO A 567 16.84 -28.83 3.41
CA PRO A 567 17.57 -29.27 4.59
C PRO A 567 17.27 -28.44 5.85
N LYS A 568 17.11 -29.15 6.97
CA LYS A 568 16.72 -28.64 8.29
C LYS A 568 17.82 -27.76 8.92
N ILE A 569 17.46 -26.52 9.28
CA ILE A 569 18.15 -25.74 10.32
C ILE A 569 17.21 -25.63 11.52
N THR A 570 17.70 -25.95 12.72
CA THR A 570 16.91 -26.09 13.96
C THR A 570 17.23 -25.01 14.99
N ALA A 571 16.18 -24.34 15.50
CA ALA A 571 15.98 -23.94 16.91
C ALA A 571 14.51 -23.47 17.12
N PRO A 572 14.01 -23.36 18.36
CA PRO A 572 13.12 -24.29 19.05
C PRO A 572 11.60 -24.11 18.78
N LYS A 573 10.86 -25.22 18.95
CA LYS A 573 9.41 -25.36 18.79
C LYS A 573 8.58 -24.38 19.64
N ALA A 574 7.76 -23.56 18.98
CA ALA A 574 6.45 -23.16 19.48
C ALA A 574 5.37 -23.93 18.69
N ALA A 575 4.31 -24.37 19.38
CA ALA A 575 3.37 -25.38 18.89
C ALA A 575 2.55 -24.95 17.65
N ALA A 576 2.23 -25.92 16.79
CA ALA A 576 1.48 -25.74 15.54
C ALA A 576 0.00 -25.37 15.75
N PRO A 577 -0.65 -24.68 14.79
CA PRO A 577 -2.09 -24.43 14.81
C PRO A 577 -2.89 -25.73 14.61
N PRO A 578 -4.05 -25.91 15.26
CA PRO A 578 -4.82 -27.14 15.12
C PRO A 578 -5.58 -27.18 13.78
N LYS A 579 -5.46 -28.33 13.10
CA LYS A 579 -6.27 -28.78 11.97
C LYS A 579 -7.74 -28.96 12.36
N LEU A 580 -8.64 -28.85 11.37
CA LEU A 580 -10.07 -29.15 11.40
C LEU A 580 -10.47 -30.24 12.41
N LYS A 581 -11.44 -29.97 13.30
CA LYS A 581 -12.17 -31.01 14.07
C LYS A 581 -13.67 -30.86 13.82
N ILE A 582 -14.30 -31.90 13.28
CA ILE A 582 -15.76 -32.12 13.25
C ILE A 582 -16.13 -32.98 14.50
N PRO A 583 -17.35 -32.89 15.03
CA PRO A 583 -17.69 -32.21 16.27
C PRO A 583 -17.35 -33.01 17.55
N LEU A 584 -16.94 -32.32 18.62
CA LEU A 584 -17.07 -32.82 20.00
C LEU A 584 -18.24 -32.06 20.62
N LEU A 585 -19.34 -32.75 20.90
CA LEU A 585 -20.45 -32.24 21.70
C LEU A 585 -20.46 -32.97 23.03
N ALA A 586 -20.29 -32.25 24.13
CA ALA A 586 -20.57 -32.78 25.47
C ALA A 586 -20.96 -31.72 26.51
N LYS A 587 -21.44 -30.52 26.18
CA LYS A 587 -22.03 -29.58 27.17
C LYS A 587 -23.28 -28.82 26.69
N GLY A 588 -23.62 -28.90 25.41
CA GLY A 588 -24.94 -28.48 24.88
C GLY A 588 -25.12 -26.96 24.70
N TRP A 589 -24.07 -26.17 24.83
CA TRP A 589 -24.08 -24.74 24.46
C TRP A 589 -23.89 -24.57 22.95
N ARG A 590 -24.52 -23.54 22.37
CA ARG A 590 -24.41 -23.21 20.94
C ARG A 590 -24.15 -21.73 20.76
N ILE A 591 -23.25 -21.37 19.85
CA ILE A 591 -23.01 -19.98 19.47
C ILE A 591 -24.27 -19.43 18.82
N THR A 592 -24.80 -18.35 19.33
CA THR A 592 -26.03 -17.71 18.83
C THR A 592 -25.81 -16.31 18.30
N SER A 593 -24.69 -15.68 18.64
CA SER A 593 -24.25 -14.44 18.02
C SER A 593 -22.75 -14.26 18.23
N THR A 594 -22.08 -13.67 17.25
CA THR A 594 -20.69 -13.21 17.33
C THR A 594 -20.59 -11.75 16.90
N GLY A 595 -19.57 -11.03 17.35
CA GLY A 595 -19.34 -9.62 17.05
C GLY A 595 -17.88 -9.24 17.36
N GLY A 596 -17.24 -8.55 16.42
CA GLY A 596 -15.94 -7.92 16.60
C GLY A 596 -16.07 -6.52 17.20
N TYR A 597 -15.14 -6.15 18.08
CA TYR A 597 -15.12 -4.85 18.75
C TYR A 597 -13.71 -4.55 19.25
N SER A 598 -13.08 -3.48 18.78
CA SER A 598 -11.75 -3.03 19.25
C SER A 598 -10.67 -4.10 19.23
N GLY A 599 -10.61 -4.91 18.17
CA GLY A 599 -9.66 -6.02 18.09
C GLY A 599 -9.94 -7.08 19.14
N SER A 600 -11.22 -7.32 19.42
CA SER A 600 -11.67 -8.29 20.42
C SER A 600 -13.00 -8.90 20.03
N TRP A 601 -13.08 -10.23 20.12
CA TRP A 601 -14.27 -10.97 19.76
C TRP A 601 -15.18 -11.21 20.96
N LYS A 602 -16.47 -10.96 20.76
CA LYS A 602 -17.54 -11.33 21.69
C LYS A 602 -18.35 -12.47 21.09
N VAL A 603 -18.35 -13.60 21.78
CA VAL A 603 -19.10 -14.79 21.39
C VAL A 603 -20.17 -15.06 22.43
N VAL A 604 -21.43 -15.04 21.99
CA VAL A 604 -22.59 -15.37 22.83
C VAL A 604 -22.98 -16.82 22.55
N MET A 605 -23.01 -17.65 23.59
CA MET A 605 -23.56 -18.99 23.52
C MET A 605 -24.85 -19.10 24.34
N SER A 606 -25.82 -19.86 23.82
CA SER A 606 -27.12 -20.09 24.48
C SER A 606 -27.40 -21.57 24.71
N LYS A 607 -28.15 -21.90 25.77
CA LYS A 607 -28.65 -23.25 26.07
C LYS A 607 -30.01 -23.22 26.83
N PRO A 608 -31.07 -23.90 26.34
CA PRO A 608 -31.15 -24.57 25.04
C PRO A 608 -31.09 -23.59 23.85
N SER A 609 -30.83 -24.14 22.66
CA SER A 609 -30.99 -23.47 21.37
C SER A 609 -31.59 -24.47 20.36
N SER A 610 -32.07 -23.98 19.22
CA SER A 610 -32.56 -24.84 18.12
C SER A 610 -31.44 -25.47 17.28
N TYR A 611 -30.18 -25.05 17.46
CA TYR A 611 -29.06 -25.56 16.66
C TYR A 611 -28.58 -26.91 17.17
N THR A 612 -28.52 -27.89 16.28
CA THR A 612 -28.16 -29.27 16.65
C THR A 612 -26.66 -29.53 16.60
N ASP A 613 -25.94 -28.86 15.69
CA ASP A 613 -24.50 -29.02 15.44
C ASP A 613 -23.92 -27.70 14.88
N GLN A 614 -22.63 -27.43 15.09
CA GLN A 614 -22.00 -26.17 14.64
C GLN A 614 -20.54 -26.34 14.18
N CYS A 615 -20.15 -25.49 13.24
CA CYS A 615 -18.75 -25.18 12.94
C CYS A 615 -18.55 -23.66 12.92
N HIS A 616 -17.34 -23.21 13.17
CA HIS A 616 -16.98 -21.80 13.09
C HIS A 616 -15.65 -21.63 12.35
N PHE A 617 -15.48 -20.47 11.73
CA PHE A 617 -14.28 -20.09 11.02
C PHE A 617 -13.96 -18.63 11.38
N GLY A 618 -12.78 -18.40 11.95
CA GLY A 618 -12.17 -17.07 12.02
C GLY A 618 -11.19 -16.96 10.87
N VAL A 619 -11.47 -16.07 9.92
CA VAL A 619 -10.73 -15.97 8.66
C VAL A 619 -10.58 -14.52 8.26
N SER A 620 -9.39 -14.17 7.81
CA SER A 620 -9.02 -12.85 7.33
C SER A 620 -9.53 -12.54 5.91
N GLU A 621 -10.08 -13.54 5.20
CA GLU A 621 -10.70 -13.41 3.87
C GLU A 621 -12.04 -14.17 3.87
N TRP A 622 -12.97 -13.78 2.99
CA TRP A 622 -14.30 -14.40 2.95
C TRP A 622 -14.21 -15.91 2.60
N PRO A 623 -14.67 -16.83 3.48
CA PRO A 623 -14.36 -18.27 3.39
C PRO A 623 -15.31 -19.03 2.47
N THR A 624 -15.36 -18.66 1.19
CA THR A 624 -16.29 -19.25 0.21
C THR A 624 -16.16 -20.77 0.12
N LYS A 625 -14.92 -21.28 0.16
CA LYS A 625 -14.66 -22.71 0.03
C LYS A 625 -15.17 -23.48 1.25
N GLU A 626 -14.83 -23.02 2.45
CA GLU A 626 -15.22 -23.63 3.72
C GLU A 626 -16.74 -23.58 3.90
N ILE A 627 -17.37 -22.46 3.53
CA ILE A 627 -18.84 -22.33 3.51
C ILE A 627 -19.46 -23.37 2.58
N ASN A 628 -18.95 -23.52 1.35
CA ASN A 628 -19.47 -24.50 0.40
C ASN A 628 -19.30 -25.95 0.90
N GLU A 629 -18.15 -26.27 1.49
CA GLU A 629 -17.89 -27.59 2.09
C GLU A 629 -18.79 -27.87 3.29
N ALA A 630 -19.06 -26.86 4.13
CA ALA A 630 -19.96 -26.98 5.26
C ALA A 630 -21.44 -27.07 4.81
N TRP A 631 -21.84 -26.33 3.77
CA TRP A 631 -23.16 -26.44 3.14
C TRP A 631 -23.41 -27.85 2.60
N ALA A 632 -22.43 -28.47 1.95
CA ALA A 632 -22.51 -29.86 1.47
C ALA A 632 -22.72 -30.86 2.62
N LYS A 633 -22.29 -30.49 3.84
CA LYS A 633 -22.49 -31.29 5.07
C LYS A 633 -23.76 -30.91 5.85
N GLY A 634 -24.62 -30.07 5.27
CA GLY A 634 -25.90 -29.67 5.85
C GLY A 634 -25.84 -28.53 6.88
N PHE A 635 -24.70 -27.88 7.06
CA PHE A 635 -24.62 -26.64 7.86
C PHE A 635 -25.22 -25.47 7.09
N ARG A 636 -25.58 -24.39 7.77
CA ARG A 636 -26.06 -23.11 7.21
C ARG A 636 -25.45 -21.96 7.99
N VAL A 637 -25.10 -20.85 7.33
CA VAL A 637 -24.58 -19.65 7.98
C VAL A 637 -25.63 -19.09 8.94
N THR A 638 -25.27 -18.88 10.20
CA THR A 638 -26.17 -18.43 11.27
C THR A 638 -25.69 -17.19 12.00
N SER A 639 -24.41 -16.82 11.86
CA SER A 639 -23.89 -15.54 12.34
C SER A 639 -22.67 -15.17 11.50
N ILE A 640 -22.62 -13.90 11.09
CA ILE A 640 -21.52 -13.28 10.37
C ILE A 640 -21.12 -12.05 11.20
N ALA A 641 -19.83 -11.92 11.50
CA ALA A 641 -19.29 -10.71 12.12
C ALA A 641 -17.95 -10.34 11.50
N GLY A 642 -17.64 -9.05 11.50
CA GLY A 642 -16.35 -8.51 11.14
C GLY A 642 -15.65 -7.88 12.34
N ASP A 643 -14.33 -7.87 12.33
CA ASP A 643 -13.46 -7.02 13.16
C ASP A 643 -12.19 -6.71 12.36
N VAL A 644 -11.29 -5.88 12.89
CA VAL A 644 -9.95 -5.60 12.34
C VAL A 644 -9.13 -6.86 11.99
N GLU A 645 -9.45 -8.02 12.59
CA GLU A 645 -8.79 -9.31 12.34
C GLU A 645 -9.41 -10.14 11.21
N GLY A 646 -10.56 -9.74 10.66
CA GLY A 646 -11.26 -10.43 9.58
C GLY A 646 -12.72 -10.80 9.88
N TRP A 647 -13.21 -11.81 9.16
CA TRP A 647 -14.55 -12.38 9.30
C TRP A 647 -14.59 -13.50 10.34
N ASN A 648 -15.68 -13.53 11.11
CA ASN A 648 -16.09 -14.69 11.88
C ASN A 648 -17.42 -15.22 11.36
N ILE A 649 -17.38 -16.45 10.86
CA ILE A 649 -18.54 -17.13 10.29
C ILE A 649 -18.90 -18.32 11.16
N VAL A 650 -20.11 -18.32 11.70
CA VAL A 650 -20.68 -19.45 12.44
C VAL A 650 -21.72 -20.11 11.55
N MET A 651 -21.59 -21.42 11.36
CA MET A 651 -22.56 -22.22 10.62
C MET A 651 -23.15 -23.32 11.51
N SER A 652 -24.45 -23.55 11.40
CA SER A 652 -25.21 -24.45 12.26
C SER A 652 -26.09 -25.43 11.47
N LYS A 653 -26.33 -26.62 12.04
CA LYS A 653 -27.41 -27.53 11.62
C LYS A 653 -28.68 -27.29 12.42
N GLY A 654 -29.81 -27.80 11.92
CA GLY A 654 -31.14 -27.56 12.50
C GLY A 654 -31.77 -26.23 12.05
N VAL A 655 -31.21 -25.62 10.99
CA VAL A 655 -31.78 -24.46 10.31
C VAL A 655 -32.72 -24.96 9.20
N PRO A 656 -34.02 -24.61 9.21
CA PRO A 656 -34.97 -25.06 8.19
C PRO A 656 -34.72 -24.39 6.84
N GLY A 657 -35.03 -25.11 5.75
CA GLY A 657 -35.00 -24.58 4.39
C GLY A 657 -33.62 -24.50 3.70
N GLY A 658 -33.65 -23.92 2.50
CA GLY A 658 -32.48 -23.55 1.72
C GLY A 658 -31.83 -22.26 2.23
N GLN A 659 -30.60 -22.00 1.77
CA GLN A 659 -29.91 -20.74 2.03
C GLN A 659 -29.21 -20.23 0.77
N ARG A 660 -29.21 -18.90 0.61
CA ARG A 660 -28.40 -18.16 -0.35
C ARG A 660 -27.45 -17.24 0.39
N LEU A 661 -26.34 -16.92 -0.25
CA LEU A 661 -25.36 -15.98 0.25
C LEU A 661 -25.12 -14.94 -0.84
N LEU A 662 -25.17 -13.67 -0.46
CA LEU A 662 -24.71 -12.55 -1.25
C LEU A 662 -23.44 -12.01 -0.58
N GLY A 663 -22.33 -11.99 -1.32
CA GLY A 663 -21.02 -11.56 -0.82
C GLY A 663 -20.56 -10.23 -1.43
N LEU A 664 -19.45 -9.74 -0.87
CA LEU A 664 -18.59 -8.61 -1.22
C LEU A 664 -18.82 -8.09 -2.66
N ASP A 665 -19.20 -6.80 -2.79
CA ASP A 665 -19.73 -6.15 -4.01
C ASP A 665 -21.22 -6.40 -4.29
N PHE A 666 -22.03 -6.17 -3.27
CA PHE A 666 -23.48 -6.36 -3.32
C PHE A 666 -24.20 -5.30 -4.19
N ASP A 667 -24.96 -5.77 -5.19
CA ASP A 667 -25.92 -4.97 -5.94
C ASP A 667 -27.32 -5.02 -5.28
N GLN A 668 -27.85 -3.86 -4.89
CA GLN A 668 -29.19 -3.71 -4.30
C GLN A 668 -30.30 -4.39 -5.10
N SER A 669 -30.15 -4.45 -6.42
CA SER A 669 -31.12 -5.11 -7.30
C SER A 669 -31.20 -6.63 -7.04
N GLN A 670 -30.09 -7.27 -6.69
CA GLN A 670 -30.01 -8.72 -6.46
C GLN A 670 -30.70 -9.14 -5.16
N LEU A 671 -30.51 -8.38 -4.07
CA LEU A 671 -31.22 -8.64 -2.81
C LEU A 671 -32.70 -8.32 -2.94
N ALA A 672 -33.05 -7.23 -3.61
CA ALA A 672 -34.45 -6.89 -3.87
C ALA A 672 -35.14 -8.02 -4.66
N LYS A 673 -34.46 -8.57 -5.67
CA LYS A 673 -34.92 -9.73 -6.43
C LYS A 673 -35.10 -10.97 -5.54
N LEU A 674 -34.07 -11.38 -4.80
CA LEU A 674 -34.17 -12.55 -3.91
C LEU A 674 -35.27 -12.37 -2.86
N MET A 675 -35.42 -11.17 -2.30
CA MET A 675 -36.50 -10.86 -1.37
C MET A 675 -37.88 -10.92 -2.02
N GLY A 676 -38.01 -10.48 -3.27
CA GLY A 676 -39.21 -10.64 -4.08
C GLY A 676 -39.55 -12.10 -4.36
N GLU A 677 -38.54 -12.96 -4.52
CA GLU A 677 -38.65 -14.41 -4.69
C GLU A 677 -38.95 -15.16 -3.38
N GLY A 678 -39.09 -14.46 -2.25
CA GLY A 678 -39.43 -15.06 -0.96
C GLY A 678 -38.24 -15.35 -0.04
N TRP A 679 -37.00 -15.11 -0.47
CA TRP A 679 -35.83 -15.22 0.41
C TRP A 679 -35.81 -14.09 1.45
N ARG A 680 -35.29 -14.37 2.64
CA ARG A 680 -35.28 -13.40 3.76
C ARG A 680 -33.91 -13.36 4.40
N ILE A 681 -33.42 -12.16 4.69
CA ILE A 681 -32.14 -11.95 5.36
C ILE A 681 -32.20 -12.58 6.76
N THR A 682 -31.25 -13.46 7.05
CA THR A 682 -31.13 -14.18 8.32
C THR A 682 -29.99 -13.63 9.18
N THR A 683 -28.89 -13.24 8.55
CA THR A 683 -27.78 -12.55 9.20
C THR A 683 -27.05 -11.68 8.18
N VAL A 684 -26.58 -10.53 8.64
CA VAL A 684 -25.69 -9.63 7.91
C VAL A 684 -24.38 -9.49 8.69
N GLY A 685 -23.27 -9.30 7.99
CA GLY A 685 -22.01 -8.84 8.55
C GLY A 685 -21.38 -7.76 7.69
N GLY A 686 -20.68 -6.83 8.33
CA GLY A 686 -19.94 -5.74 7.71
C GLY A 686 -18.49 -5.77 8.19
N TRP A 687 -17.56 -5.48 7.27
CA TRP A 687 -16.14 -5.28 7.58
C TRP A 687 -15.45 -4.66 6.38
N ASN A 688 -14.67 -3.58 6.55
CA ASN A 688 -13.84 -2.98 5.52
C ASN A 688 -14.62 -2.63 4.23
N SER A 689 -15.73 -1.89 4.36
CA SER A 689 -16.59 -1.47 3.24
C SER A 689 -17.24 -2.62 2.47
N GLN A 690 -17.24 -3.81 3.07
CA GLN A 690 -17.70 -5.04 2.50
C GLN A 690 -18.86 -5.60 3.33
N TRP A 691 -19.92 -6.03 2.65
CA TRP A 691 -21.14 -6.53 3.29
C TRP A 691 -21.47 -7.93 2.79
N ALA A 692 -21.83 -8.80 3.72
CA ALA A 692 -22.27 -10.16 3.41
C ALA A 692 -23.64 -10.45 4.01
N PHE A 693 -24.51 -11.08 3.21
CA PHE A 693 -25.88 -11.42 3.60
C PHE A 693 -26.13 -12.91 3.42
N ALA A 694 -26.56 -13.57 4.49
CA ALA A 694 -27.14 -14.90 4.38
C ALA A 694 -28.67 -14.80 4.35
N LEU A 695 -29.31 -15.43 3.37
CA LEU A 695 -30.77 -15.43 3.20
C LEU A 695 -31.34 -16.85 3.27
N GLY A 696 -32.49 -17.03 3.92
CA GLY A 696 -33.22 -18.31 3.96
C GLY A 696 -34.63 -18.20 3.38
N ASP A 697 -35.19 -19.32 2.94
CA ASP A 697 -36.52 -19.43 2.32
C ASP A 697 -37.61 -19.96 3.28
N GLN A 698 -37.23 -20.52 4.44
CA GLN A 698 -38.15 -21.06 5.46
C GLN A 698 -37.86 -20.47 6.86
N THR A 699 -37.55 -19.18 6.90
CA THR A 699 -37.11 -18.49 8.12
C THR A 699 -38.27 -18.14 9.06
N GLY A 700 -39.50 -18.07 8.53
CA GLY A 700 -40.64 -17.47 9.23
C GLY A 700 -40.61 -15.93 9.24
N TYR A 701 -39.59 -15.27 8.66
CA TYR A 701 -39.52 -13.82 8.58
C TYR A 701 -40.38 -13.26 7.44
N GLY A 702 -41.30 -12.39 7.80
CA GLY A 702 -42.29 -11.76 6.95
C GLY A 702 -42.27 -10.26 7.18
N ASN A 703 -42.71 -9.53 6.15
CA ASN A 703 -42.65 -8.06 6.11
C ASN A 703 -41.28 -7.58 6.59
N GLN A 704 -40.20 -8.01 5.93
CA GLN A 704 -38.85 -7.64 6.31
C GLN A 704 -38.48 -6.28 5.70
N ARG A 705 -37.77 -5.45 6.46
CA ARG A 705 -37.18 -4.20 5.99
C ARG A 705 -35.72 -4.15 6.42
N TYR A 706 -34.90 -3.46 5.64
CA TYR A 706 -33.51 -3.20 5.97
C TYR A 706 -33.16 -1.76 5.64
N THR A 707 -32.07 -1.28 6.20
CA THR A 707 -31.55 0.08 6.00
C THR A 707 -30.34 0.04 5.07
N GLN A 708 -30.01 1.17 4.45
CA GLN A 708 -28.64 1.37 3.99
C GLN A 708 -27.71 1.53 5.21
N PRO A 709 -26.41 1.22 5.07
CA PRO A 709 -25.41 1.56 6.08
C PRO A 709 -25.39 3.06 6.32
N THR A 710 -25.67 3.48 7.55
CA THR A 710 -25.65 4.89 7.96
C THR A 710 -25.32 5.01 9.45
N PRO A 711 -24.90 6.18 9.94
CA PRO A 711 -24.64 6.40 11.37
C PRO A 711 -25.85 6.09 12.27
N MET A 712 -25.58 5.54 13.46
CA MET A 712 -26.58 5.25 14.50
C MET A 712 -26.93 6.51 15.33
N ASN A 713 -27.34 7.57 14.63
CA ASN A 713 -27.77 8.86 15.19
C ASN A 713 -29.21 8.83 15.72
N ASP A 714 -29.69 9.95 16.28
CA ASP A 714 -31.04 10.03 16.88
C ASP A 714 -32.16 9.71 15.90
N SER A 715 -32.04 10.16 14.64
CA SER A 715 -33.01 9.85 13.59
C SER A 715 -33.09 8.35 13.31
N ARG A 716 -31.94 7.64 13.28
CA ARG A 716 -31.90 6.19 13.13
C ARG A 716 -32.54 5.48 14.33
N ARG A 717 -32.28 5.95 15.55
CA ARG A 717 -32.89 5.40 16.78
C ARG A 717 -34.40 5.61 16.81
N GLU A 718 -34.87 6.77 16.36
CA GLU A 718 -36.28 7.07 16.24
C GLU A 718 -36.95 6.21 15.16
N TRP A 719 -36.28 5.99 14.01
CA TRP A 719 -36.74 5.05 13.00
C TRP A 719 -36.92 3.65 13.59
N ILE A 720 -35.97 3.14 14.37
CA ILE A 720 -36.08 1.83 15.03
C ILE A 720 -37.29 1.80 15.97
N LYS A 721 -37.46 2.82 16.82
CA LYS A 721 -38.60 2.93 17.76
C LYS A 721 -39.94 2.91 17.03
N LYS A 722 -40.06 3.70 15.95
CA LYS A 722 -41.27 3.70 15.10
C LYS A 722 -41.55 2.32 14.50
N ARG A 723 -40.52 1.60 14.05
CA ARG A 723 -40.69 0.21 13.57
C ARG A 723 -41.13 -0.73 14.69
N TRP A 724 -40.67 -0.52 15.91
CA TRP A 724 -41.16 -1.30 17.06
C TRP A 724 -42.66 -1.09 17.31
N ASP A 725 -43.15 0.16 17.20
CA ASP A 725 -44.58 0.49 17.31
C ASP A 725 -45.41 -0.17 16.20
N GLU A 726 -44.82 -0.30 15.01
CA GLU A 726 -45.40 -1.03 13.87
C GLU A 726 -45.25 -2.57 13.99
N GLY A 727 -44.77 -3.09 15.13
CA GLY A 727 -44.64 -4.53 15.38
C GLY A 727 -43.40 -5.20 14.79
N TYR A 728 -42.46 -4.46 14.19
CA TYR A 728 -41.20 -5.01 13.71
C TYR A 728 -40.22 -5.21 14.86
N ARG A 729 -39.28 -6.15 14.73
CA ARG A 729 -38.13 -6.29 15.64
C ARG A 729 -36.84 -6.48 14.85
N ILE A 730 -35.73 -5.96 15.37
CA ILE A 730 -34.39 -6.17 14.81
C ILE A 730 -34.08 -7.66 14.84
N THR A 731 -33.82 -8.22 13.66
CA THR A 731 -33.45 -9.63 13.48
C THR A 731 -31.97 -9.80 13.15
N SER A 732 -31.31 -8.77 12.63
CA SER A 732 -29.86 -8.74 12.45
C SER A 732 -29.39 -7.29 12.36
N ILE A 733 -28.16 -7.04 12.80
CA ILE A 733 -27.50 -5.75 12.72
C ILE A 733 -26.02 -6.01 12.46
N ALA A 734 -25.38 -5.14 11.67
CA ALA A 734 -23.95 -5.16 11.45
C ALA A 734 -23.43 -3.73 11.36
N GLY A 735 -22.23 -3.51 11.89
CA GLY A 735 -21.47 -2.28 11.74
C GLY A 735 -20.35 -2.51 10.73
N ASP A 736 -19.95 -1.44 10.07
CA ASP A 736 -18.77 -1.40 9.23
C ASP A 736 -18.10 -0.04 9.44
N ASP A 737 -16.78 -0.08 9.60
CA ASP A 737 -15.96 1.12 9.63
C ASP A 737 -15.58 1.46 8.20
N SER A 738 -16.27 2.46 7.66
CA SER A 738 -15.95 2.99 6.34
C SER A 738 -14.93 4.11 6.53
N PRO A 739 -13.72 3.99 5.95
CA PRO A 739 -12.72 5.08 5.98
C PRO A 739 -13.18 6.33 5.21
N GLU A 740 -14.33 6.29 4.53
CA GLU A 740 -14.91 7.39 3.75
C GLU A 740 -15.90 8.27 4.55
N SER A 741 -16.27 7.90 5.78
CA SER A 741 -17.16 8.72 6.63
C SER A 741 -16.67 8.85 8.07
N GLU A 742 -16.76 10.05 8.64
CA GLU A 742 -16.41 10.32 10.05
C GLU A 742 -17.29 9.55 11.07
N ASP A 743 -18.31 8.83 10.61
CA ASP A 743 -19.23 8.03 11.40
C ASP A 743 -19.37 6.61 10.84
N ASP A 744 -19.34 5.60 11.72
CA ASP A 744 -19.59 4.17 11.41
C ASP A 744 -20.90 3.92 10.65
N GLY A 745 -20.85 3.07 9.62
CA GLY A 745 -22.02 2.63 8.88
C GLY A 745 -22.73 1.45 9.55
N TRP A 746 -23.95 1.64 10.04
CA TRP A 746 -24.76 0.58 10.65
C TRP A 746 -25.91 0.15 9.75
N LEU A 747 -25.97 -1.15 9.43
CA LEU A 747 -27.07 -1.76 8.70
C LEU A 747 -27.99 -2.48 9.67
N VAL A 748 -29.28 -2.13 9.67
CA VAL A 748 -30.29 -2.73 10.54
C VAL A 748 -31.31 -3.49 9.71
N VAL A 749 -31.57 -4.74 10.08
CA VAL A 749 -32.61 -5.59 9.47
C VAL A 749 -33.70 -5.84 10.50
N VAL A 750 -34.96 -5.61 10.12
CA VAL A 750 -36.14 -5.78 10.98
C VAL A 750 -37.22 -6.65 10.32
N SER A 751 -37.97 -7.43 11.10
CA SER A 751 -39.10 -8.24 10.63
C SER A 751 -40.26 -8.27 11.63
N GLN A 752 -41.50 -8.27 11.12
CA GLN A 752 -42.72 -8.33 11.94
C GLN A 752 -43.04 -9.73 12.47
N THR A 753 -42.65 -10.79 11.77
CA THR A 753 -43.01 -12.17 12.14
C THR A 753 -41.82 -12.94 12.72
N SER A 754 -40.86 -12.22 13.30
CA SER A 754 -39.67 -12.82 13.93
C SER A 754 -39.97 -13.66 15.17
N GLY A 755 -41.17 -13.51 15.76
CA GLY A 755 -41.55 -14.11 17.04
C GLY A 755 -40.98 -13.37 18.27
N LEU A 756 -40.14 -12.36 18.06
CA LEU A 756 -39.61 -11.50 19.13
C LEU A 756 -40.69 -10.54 19.62
N THR A 757 -40.80 -10.34 20.94
CA THR A 757 -41.87 -9.53 21.55
C THR A 757 -41.38 -8.20 22.11
N GLU A 758 -40.67 -8.17 23.22
CA GLU A 758 -40.04 -6.94 23.74
C GLU A 758 -38.59 -6.87 23.26
N GLN A 759 -38.09 -5.70 22.88
CA GLN A 759 -36.72 -5.52 22.41
C GLN A 759 -36.10 -4.22 22.93
N THR A 760 -34.79 -4.26 23.18
CA THR A 760 -33.97 -3.12 23.58
C THR A 760 -32.58 -3.26 22.98
N PHE A 761 -31.83 -2.17 22.87
CA PHE A 761 -30.43 -2.19 22.44
C PHE A 761 -29.61 -1.12 23.17
N SER A 762 -28.31 -1.35 23.32
CA SER A 762 -27.39 -0.47 24.08
C SER A 762 -27.10 0.88 23.42
N GLY A 763 -27.32 0.99 22.12
CA GLY A 763 -26.68 2.03 21.29
C GLY A 763 -25.19 1.71 21.04
N PRO A 764 -24.55 2.46 20.13
CA PRO A 764 -23.13 2.30 19.84
C PRO A 764 -22.29 2.84 21.01
N GLY A 765 -21.35 2.03 21.49
CA GLY A 765 -20.43 2.42 22.56
C GLY A 765 -19.62 1.23 23.08
N PRO A 766 -18.90 1.36 24.20
CA PRO A 766 -18.16 0.25 24.80
C PRO A 766 -19.07 -0.94 25.16
N TRP A 767 -18.47 -2.13 25.26
CA TRP A 767 -19.21 -3.35 25.60
C TRP A 767 -19.99 -3.21 26.93
N PRO A 768 -21.35 -3.32 26.92
CA PRO A 768 -22.17 -2.84 28.03
C PRO A 768 -22.49 -3.95 29.07
N THR A 769 -21.45 -4.48 29.75
CA THR A 769 -21.56 -5.63 30.68
C THR A 769 -22.67 -5.50 31.73
N ASP A 770 -22.72 -4.39 32.48
CA ASP A 770 -23.69 -4.21 33.57
C ASP A 770 -25.13 -4.07 33.06
N TRP A 771 -25.28 -3.40 31.91
CA TRP A 771 -26.58 -3.27 31.26
C TRP A 771 -27.09 -4.62 30.77
N ILE A 772 -26.23 -5.46 30.17
CA ILE A 772 -26.58 -6.82 29.75
C ILE A 772 -27.04 -7.64 30.96
N ALA A 773 -26.27 -7.63 32.05
CA ALA A 773 -26.61 -8.36 33.27
C ALA A 773 -27.97 -7.91 33.85
N THR A 774 -28.24 -6.61 33.82
CA THR A 774 -29.53 -6.04 34.24
C THR A 774 -30.67 -6.52 33.35
N LYS A 775 -30.52 -6.43 32.02
CA LYS A 775 -31.54 -6.87 31.07
C LYS A 775 -31.78 -8.38 31.08
N GLN A 776 -30.76 -9.19 31.34
CA GLN A 776 -30.92 -10.63 31.52
C GLN A 776 -31.80 -10.97 32.74
N LYS A 777 -31.65 -10.23 33.85
CA LYS A 777 -32.53 -10.35 35.04
C LYS A 777 -33.97 -9.94 34.75
N GLU A 778 -34.17 -8.96 33.87
CA GLU A 778 -35.49 -8.56 33.35
C GLU A 778 -36.10 -9.58 32.34
N GLY A 779 -35.40 -10.68 32.06
CA GLY A 779 -35.86 -11.75 31.17
C GLY A 779 -35.49 -11.57 29.70
N PHE A 780 -34.70 -10.55 29.34
CA PHE A 780 -34.18 -10.40 27.98
C PHE A 780 -33.05 -11.38 27.69
N ARG A 781 -32.81 -11.66 26.40
CA ARG A 781 -31.69 -12.43 25.89
C ARG A 781 -31.01 -11.67 24.76
N ILE A 782 -29.68 -11.73 24.67
CA ILE A 782 -28.93 -11.20 23.53
C ILE A 782 -29.35 -11.97 22.27
N THR A 783 -29.87 -11.26 21.28
CA THR A 783 -30.36 -11.84 20.02
C THR A 783 -29.44 -11.55 18.85
N THR A 784 -28.76 -10.41 18.85
CA THR A 784 -27.70 -10.10 17.88
C THR A 784 -26.74 -9.09 18.49
N ILE A 785 -25.49 -9.17 18.09
CA ILE A 785 -24.46 -8.18 18.39
C ILE A 785 -23.83 -7.71 17.08
N ALA A 786 -23.37 -6.47 17.07
CA ALA A 786 -22.57 -5.90 16.00
C ALA A 786 -21.50 -5.03 16.63
N GLY A 787 -20.41 -4.81 15.91
CA GLY A 787 -19.43 -3.83 16.32
C GLY A 787 -18.64 -3.27 15.13
N THR A 788 -17.94 -2.20 15.45
CA THR A 788 -16.91 -1.52 14.67
C THR A 788 -15.63 -1.51 15.51
N PRO A 789 -14.49 -1.02 14.97
CA PRO A 789 -13.24 -0.98 15.71
C PRO A 789 -13.29 -0.21 17.03
N ASP A 790 -14.24 0.71 17.26
CA ASP A 790 -14.34 1.49 18.50
C ASP A 790 -15.68 1.36 19.25
N ARG A 791 -16.72 0.77 18.64
CA ARG A 791 -18.10 0.72 19.20
C ARG A 791 -18.78 -0.64 19.02
N ALA A 792 -19.54 -1.07 20.01
CA ALA A 792 -20.41 -2.24 19.98
C ALA A 792 -21.88 -1.84 20.11
N ILE A 793 -22.75 -2.60 19.46
CA ILE A 793 -24.20 -2.57 19.67
C ILE A 793 -24.67 -3.97 20.09
N VAL A 794 -25.32 -4.04 21.24
CA VAL A 794 -25.95 -5.28 21.73
C VAL A 794 -27.46 -5.13 21.67
N VAL A 795 -28.12 -6.01 20.92
CA VAL A 795 -29.58 -6.08 20.85
C VAL A 795 -30.05 -7.25 21.71
N MET A 796 -31.02 -6.98 22.57
CA MET A 796 -31.62 -7.98 23.45
C MET A 796 -33.13 -8.02 23.28
N SER A 797 -33.73 -9.21 23.33
CA SER A 797 -35.17 -9.40 23.12
C SER A 797 -35.79 -10.46 24.03
N LYS A 798 -37.10 -10.37 24.25
CA LYS A 798 -37.96 -11.41 24.80
C LYS A 798 -38.71 -12.14 23.68
N GLY A 799 -39.42 -13.22 24.02
CA GLY A 799 -40.14 -14.06 23.05
C GLY A 799 -39.22 -14.95 22.20
N THR A 800 -37.93 -15.00 22.55
CA THR A 800 -36.97 -15.90 21.89
C THR A 800 -37.02 -17.31 22.47
N LYS A 801 -36.59 -18.30 21.68
CA LYS A 801 -36.39 -19.70 22.11
C LYS A 801 -35.04 -19.94 22.79
N LEU A 802 -34.23 -18.88 22.97
CA LEU A 802 -32.92 -18.96 23.61
C LEU A 802 -33.05 -19.09 25.13
N GLY A 803 -32.36 -20.09 25.69
CA GLY A 803 -32.31 -20.32 27.13
C GLY A 803 -31.29 -19.45 27.87
N SER A 804 -30.57 -20.04 28.83
CA SER A 804 -29.45 -19.38 29.52
C SER A 804 -28.38 -18.93 28.52
N GLN A 805 -27.70 -17.83 28.83
CA GLN A 805 -26.66 -17.25 27.97
C GLN A 805 -25.36 -17.02 28.72
N ILE A 806 -24.26 -17.23 28.01
CA ILE A 806 -22.91 -16.89 28.44
C ILE A 806 -22.22 -16.12 27.32
N VAL A 807 -21.33 -15.21 27.71
CA VAL A 807 -20.55 -14.36 26.81
C VAL A 807 -19.07 -14.62 27.08
N SER A 808 -18.25 -14.65 26.04
CA SER A 808 -16.80 -14.74 26.20
C SER A 808 -16.20 -13.52 26.88
N ASP A 809 -15.18 -13.76 27.70
CA ASP A 809 -14.25 -12.73 28.13
C ASP A 809 -13.51 -12.25 26.86
N GLY A 810 -13.38 -10.93 26.65
CA GLY A 810 -12.91 -10.37 25.37
C GLY A 810 -11.44 -10.69 25.05
N GLY A 811 -10.98 -10.32 23.86
CA GLY A 811 -9.64 -10.59 23.33
C GLY A 811 -9.68 -11.36 22.01
N ASP A 812 -8.63 -12.14 21.71
CA ASP A 812 -8.58 -13.06 20.56
C ASP A 812 -9.83 -13.93 20.44
N PHE A 813 -10.15 -14.39 19.23
CA PHE A 813 -11.32 -15.24 19.02
C PHE A 813 -11.29 -16.47 19.96
N PRO A 814 -12.31 -16.69 20.80
CA PRO A 814 -12.22 -17.55 21.99
C PRO A 814 -12.39 -19.04 21.65
N GLY A 815 -11.58 -19.57 20.74
CA GLY A 815 -11.71 -20.93 20.18
C GLY A 815 -11.61 -22.05 21.21
N ASN A 816 -10.72 -21.93 22.21
CA ASN A 816 -10.61 -22.91 23.30
C ASN A 816 -11.81 -22.83 24.25
N TRP A 817 -12.23 -21.63 24.61
CA TRP A 817 -13.42 -21.39 25.44
C TRP A 817 -14.69 -21.97 24.78
N ILE A 818 -14.82 -21.85 23.45
CA ILE A 818 -15.89 -22.46 22.66
C ILE A 818 -15.80 -24.00 22.73
N LYS A 819 -14.62 -24.56 22.43
CA LYS A 819 -14.40 -26.01 22.43
C LYS A 819 -14.70 -26.66 23.79
N ASP A 820 -14.39 -25.97 24.88
CA ASP A 820 -14.67 -26.45 26.24
C ASP A 820 -16.17 -26.49 26.59
N ARG A 821 -17.02 -25.80 25.80
CA ARG A 821 -18.46 -25.61 26.03
C ARG A 821 -19.34 -26.34 25.01
N TRP A 822 -18.79 -26.70 23.86
CA TRP A 822 -19.41 -27.66 22.96
C TRP A 822 -19.51 -29.03 23.65
#